data_AF-A0A1I0VPP4-F1
#
_entry.id   AF-A0A1I0VPP4-F1
#
_cell.length_a   1.000
_cell.length_b   1.000
_cell.length_c   1.000
_cell.angle_alpha   90.00
_cell.angle_beta   90.00
_cell.angle_gamma   90.00
#
_symmetry.space_group_name_H-M   'P 1'
#
loop_
_entity.id
_entity.type
_entity.pdbx_description
1 polymer ?
#
loop_
_entity_poly.entity_id
_entity_poly.type
_entity_poly.pdbx_seq_one_letter_code
_entity_poly.pdbx_strand_id
1 'polypeptide(L)'
;MKIIHSKKSIITGISIAIIMSFFLLFNVDFFFASKNPYSLILLISLFLVTILTGLLISFKIDFKKDKNTNIVNSVFFVILPIASMQMIEALNNVFIYDFSPRSFIGNYVVYLLFYFLLFILTSSFKISILILNPLFLIFGLINYFVEMFRGSPFVPMDILSLTTAKSVAGTYTYTLSINIIVAFILFIFLMAAGIKINSPVLSLKPKFFAKGFALFFIVTVLGVFYGTNTIANLGIKPDFWNQLRGYQNSGALLNFCINTKYLFVTKPSGYNSDEIENIVTDSIDSSDDLSILDSSQKTNDTTQTDNTENNNQQTKADNYDNNQIIVNKYEKKNNNQTTNLAKCSIAGGIKNTALDAFSKDKLDKGSTSTNEPSDEISADNSDNYNTATAKPDVTSNPLNSFESKIDSASVTNPNIICIMNESLSDLSVLGDFTTNEDYMPFIHSLEKNTIKGNLYVPVNGAGTSNTEYEFLTGNSISFLPAGCNVYQSYIKSETSSLVSTLEAQGYSSTAFHPYYASGWNRDKVYPYMGFDNFISIESIIDNSILESYEKSNYNIFLFQNMLSRHYPGEDILLRRYVSDSYDFQLIEDYYNNRDTSKPFFLFNVTMQNHGGYAMTYSNFIQKIQITSSNNEYALANQYLSLVKESDTAFKELLTYFSNINEPTIICMFGDHQPYIEDTFLEELLGNSLDSLSNEQLQSRYITPFIIWANYDIPEATIDKISSNYLSTLLLQISGVKMTEYNQYVASLYSKLPVIDTVGYIDANNNYYSYDDKTDYKDILLNYKKVQYNGMFDEDNKKKSIFYLNNK
;
A
#
# COMPACT_ATOMS: atom_id res chain seq x y z
N MET A 1 7.42 56.32 -7.22
CA MET A 1 7.82 55.22 -6.31
C MET A 1 8.68 55.81 -5.22
N LYS A 2 8.32 55.66 -3.94
CA LYS A 2 9.14 56.12 -2.80
C LYS A 2 9.51 54.91 -1.95
N ILE A 3 10.80 54.72 -1.69
CA ILE A 3 11.26 53.66 -0.79
C ILE A 3 11.25 54.24 0.63
N ILE A 4 10.44 53.65 1.51
CA ILE A 4 10.30 54.05 2.91
C ILE A 4 11.00 53.01 3.77
N HIS A 5 11.79 53.47 4.74
CA HIS A 5 12.47 52.61 5.71
C HIS A 5 12.57 53.32 7.06
N SER A 6 12.80 52.55 8.12
CA SER A 6 13.14 53.05 9.46
C SER A 6 14.44 52.38 9.92
N LYS A 7 15.18 53.01 10.83
CA LYS A 7 16.37 52.37 11.44
C LYS A 7 16.00 51.00 12.02
N LYS A 8 14.85 50.89 12.68
CA LYS A 8 14.36 49.63 13.24
C LYS A 8 14.10 48.57 12.17
N SER A 9 13.40 48.91 11.07
CA SER A 9 13.10 47.94 10.00
C SER A 9 14.34 47.45 9.27
N ILE A 10 15.34 48.33 9.04
CA ILE A 10 16.62 47.94 8.45
C ILE A 10 17.37 46.98 9.38
N ILE A 11 17.49 47.32 10.67
CA ILE A 11 18.15 46.44 11.64
C ILE A 11 17.45 45.08 11.68
N THR A 12 16.12 45.05 11.79
CA THR A 12 15.35 43.80 11.81
C THR A 12 15.55 42.97 10.54
N GLY A 13 15.51 43.59 9.35
CA GLY A 13 15.70 42.87 8.09
C GLY A 13 17.11 42.30 7.94
N ILE A 14 18.14 43.07 8.32
CA ILE A 14 19.54 42.60 8.34
C ILE A 14 19.71 41.45 9.33
N SER A 15 19.19 41.58 10.56
CA SER A 15 19.30 40.53 11.57
C SER A 15 18.65 39.23 11.13
N ILE A 16 17.45 39.28 10.54
CA ILE A 16 16.76 38.08 10.04
C ILE A 16 17.55 37.44 8.90
N ALA A 17 18.04 38.22 7.94
CA ALA A 17 18.86 37.69 6.84
C ALA A 17 20.15 37.04 7.35
N ILE A 18 20.82 37.63 8.35
CA ILE A 18 22.03 37.05 8.96
C ILE A 18 21.68 35.74 9.67
N ILE A 19 20.61 35.69 10.47
CA ILE A 19 20.20 34.49 11.20
C ILE A 19 19.88 33.34 10.22
N MET A 20 19.08 33.62 9.19
CA MET A 20 18.75 32.63 8.16
C MET A 20 20.00 32.17 7.38
N SER A 21 20.90 33.10 7.05
CA SER A 21 22.16 32.77 6.37
C SER A 21 23.07 31.91 7.25
N PHE A 22 23.16 32.21 8.55
CA PHE A 22 23.91 31.41 9.51
C PHE A 22 23.29 30.03 9.69
N PHE A 23 21.96 29.94 9.73
CA PHE A 23 21.24 28.66 9.78
C PHE A 23 21.54 27.81 8.54
N LEU A 24 21.55 28.39 7.33
CA LEU A 24 21.94 27.68 6.11
C LEU A 24 23.40 27.23 6.14
N LEU A 25 24.32 28.08 6.60
CA LEU A 25 25.75 27.74 6.73
C LEU A 25 25.97 26.60 7.74
N PHE A 26 25.28 26.61 8.87
CA PHE A 26 25.39 25.59 9.90
C PHE A 26 24.86 24.23 9.46
N ASN A 27 23.92 24.22 8.50
CA ASN A 27 23.29 23.01 7.98
C ASN A 27 23.74 22.71 6.54
N VAL A 28 24.89 23.23 6.11
CA VAL A 28 25.39 23.08 4.73
C VAL A 28 25.65 21.62 4.36
N ASP A 29 26.05 20.80 5.34
CA ASP A 29 26.37 19.39 5.13
C ASP A 29 25.17 18.60 4.59
N PHE A 30 23.94 18.94 4.99
CA PHE A 30 22.72 18.31 4.47
C PHE A 30 22.53 18.52 2.96
N PHE A 31 23.09 19.59 2.39
CA PHE A 31 23.01 19.85 0.95
C PHE A 31 23.95 18.95 0.15
N PHE A 32 25.13 18.65 0.69
CA PHE A 32 26.15 17.87 -0.02
C PHE A 32 26.14 16.39 0.36
N ALA A 33 25.40 16.00 1.40
CA ALA A 33 25.19 14.61 1.78
C ALA A 33 24.47 13.78 0.71
N SER A 34 23.56 14.38 -0.08
CA SER A 34 22.66 13.66 -0.99
C SER A 34 23.18 13.36 -2.40
N LYS A 35 24.46 13.65 -2.73
CA LYS A 35 25.02 13.53 -4.10
C LYS A 35 24.15 14.17 -5.21
N ASN A 36 23.25 15.09 -4.88
CA ASN A 36 22.37 15.74 -5.86
C ASN A 36 23.18 16.77 -6.69
N PRO A 37 23.16 16.70 -8.03
CA PRO A 37 23.95 17.60 -8.89
C PRO A 37 23.52 19.07 -8.78
N TYR A 38 22.31 19.35 -8.26
CA TYR A 38 21.75 20.69 -8.12
C TYR A 38 21.93 21.29 -6.71
N SER A 39 22.56 20.59 -5.77
CA SER A 39 22.70 21.03 -4.37
C SER A 39 23.31 22.43 -4.21
N LEU A 40 24.33 22.74 -5.02
CA LEU A 40 24.96 24.07 -4.99
C LEU A 40 24.01 25.16 -5.49
N ILE A 41 23.27 24.90 -6.56
CA ILE A 41 22.30 25.84 -7.13
C ILE A 41 21.16 26.09 -6.14
N LEU A 42 20.68 25.03 -5.49
CA LEU A 42 19.64 25.11 -4.46
C LEU A 42 20.12 25.93 -3.26
N LEU A 43 21.33 25.67 -2.75
CA LEU A 43 21.93 26.42 -1.66
C LEU A 43 22.06 27.92 -2.00
N ILE A 44 22.59 28.25 -3.19
CA ILE A 44 22.69 29.63 -3.67
C ILE A 44 21.31 30.29 -3.76
N SER A 45 20.32 29.57 -4.28
CA SER A 45 18.94 30.06 -4.40
C SER A 45 18.34 30.39 -3.04
N LEU A 46 18.56 29.55 -2.01
CA LEU A 46 18.10 29.82 -0.64
C LEU A 46 18.81 31.01 0.01
N PHE A 47 20.10 31.23 -0.25
CA PHE A 47 20.79 32.45 0.17
C PHE A 47 20.19 33.70 -0.51
N LEU A 48 19.86 33.62 -1.80
CA LEU A 48 19.20 34.71 -2.51
C LEU A 48 17.81 35.01 -1.92
N VAL A 49 17.01 33.98 -1.61
CA VAL A 49 15.71 34.13 -0.93
C VAL A 49 15.88 34.75 0.46
N THR A 50 16.93 34.37 1.18
CA THR A 50 17.25 34.94 2.50
C THR A 50 17.56 36.44 2.41
N ILE A 51 18.41 36.84 1.45
CA ILE A 51 18.72 38.25 1.19
C ILE A 51 17.46 39.00 0.77
N LEU A 52 16.67 38.45 -0.15
CA LEU A 52 15.41 39.03 -0.61
C LEU A 52 14.43 39.24 0.54
N THR A 53 14.34 38.28 1.46
CA THR A 53 13.52 38.37 2.68
C THR A 53 13.98 39.54 3.56
N GLY A 54 15.29 39.66 3.81
CA GLY A 54 15.86 40.79 4.56
C GLY A 54 15.56 42.14 3.90
N LEU A 55 15.68 42.23 2.56
CA LEU A 55 15.34 43.42 1.79
C LEU A 55 13.85 43.77 1.88
N LEU A 56 12.96 42.78 1.72
CA LEU A 56 11.51 42.96 1.85
C LEU A 56 11.13 43.49 3.24
N ILE A 57 11.77 43.01 4.30
CA ILE A 57 11.54 43.49 5.68
C ILE A 57 12.10 44.90 5.86
N SER A 58 13.29 45.17 5.33
CA SER A 58 14.00 46.45 5.49
C SER A 58 13.28 47.60 4.80
N PHE A 59 12.80 47.37 3.57
CA PHE A 59 12.29 48.40 2.68
C PHE A 59 10.80 48.22 2.42
N LYS A 60 10.06 49.33 2.44
CA LYS A 60 8.66 49.38 1.98
C LYS A 60 8.62 50.22 0.72
N ILE A 61 8.17 49.64 -0.39
CA ILE A 61 7.96 50.37 -1.63
C ILE A 61 6.58 51.01 -1.56
N ASP A 62 6.53 52.32 -1.37
CA ASP A 62 5.30 53.10 -1.42
C ASP A 62 5.12 53.66 -2.84
N PHE A 63 4.27 53.00 -3.60
CA PHE A 63 3.69 53.58 -4.78
C PHE A 63 2.55 54.47 -4.28
N LYS A 64 2.64 55.81 -4.48
CA LYS A 64 1.55 56.77 -4.22
C LYS A 64 0.22 56.07 -4.55
N LYS A 65 -0.77 56.08 -3.64
CA LYS A 65 -2.09 55.41 -3.79
C LYS A 65 -2.68 55.67 -5.19
N ASP A 66 -2.31 54.83 -6.14
CA ASP A 66 -2.52 54.97 -7.56
C ASP A 66 -2.89 53.59 -8.10
N LYS A 67 -3.56 53.55 -9.24
CA LYS A 67 -4.07 52.34 -9.89
C LYS A 67 -2.97 51.27 -10.06
N ASN A 68 -1.73 51.70 -10.31
CA ASN A 68 -0.57 50.83 -10.48
C ASN A 68 -0.23 50.03 -9.22
N THR A 69 -0.39 50.60 -8.02
CA THR A 69 -0.13 49.90 -6.74
C THR A 69 -1.10 48.74 -6.52
N ASN A 70 -2.37 48.94 -6.90
CA ASN A 70 -3.40 47.92 -6.74
C ASN A 70 -3.18 46.76 -7.72
N ILE A 71 -2.74 47.04 -8.95
CA ILE A 71 -2.38 46.02 -9.94
C ILE A 71 -1.21 45.19 -9.41
N VAL A 72 -0.13 45.83 -8.96
CA VAL A 72 1.05 45.13 -8.43
C VAL A 72 0.68 44.22 -7.25
N ASN A 73 -0.08 44.70 -6.26
CA ASN A 73 -0.49 43.85 -5.14
C ASN A 73 -1.41 42.70 -5.57
N SER A 74 -2.26 42.89 -6.59
CA SER A 74 -3.13 41.83 -7.11
C SER A 74 -2.32 40.78 -7.86
N VAL A 75 -1.32 41.19 -8.64
CA VAL A 75 -0.37 40.29 -9.31
C VAL A 75 0.41 39.48 -8.28
N PHE A 76 0.95 40.11 -7.23
CA PHE A 76 1.62 39.39 -6.14
C PHE A 76 0.69 38.41 -5.43
N PHE A 77 -0.56 38.78 -5.20
CA PHE A 77 -1.53 37.89 -4.55
C PHE A 77 -1.80 36.62 -5.37
N VAL A 78 -1.75 36.71 -6.69
CA VAL A 78 -1.91 35.56 -7.60
C VAL A 78 -0.60 34.78 -7.75
N ILE A 79 0.57 35.44 -7.76
CA ILE A 79 1.87 34.76 -7.95
C ILE A 79 2.40 34.09 -6.68
N LEU A 80 2.24 34.69 -5.50
CA LEU A 80 2.77 34.15 -4.23
C LEU A 80 2.36 32.70 -3.92
N PRO A 81 1.14 32.23 -4.26
CA PRO A 81 0.78 30.82 -4.16
C PRO A 81 1.75 29.84 -4.84
N ILE A 82 2.53 30.24 -5.86
CA ILE A 82 3.58 29.39 -6.46
C ILE A 82 4.68 29.09 -5.43
N ALA A 83 5.05 30.06 -4.59
CA ALA A 83 6.01 29.84 -3.52
C ALA A 83 5.42 29.01 -2.38
N SER A 84 4.10 29.14 -2.09
CA SER A 84 3.40 28.23 -1.17
C SER A 84 3.40 26.80 -1.68
N MET A 85 3.20 26.61 -2.99
CA MET A 85 3.28 25.32 -3.64
C MET A 85 4.68 24.73 -3.50
N GLN A 86 5.74 25.44 -3.91
CA GLN A 86 7.11 24.94 -3.74
C GLN A 86 7.47 24.62 -2.28
N MET A 87 6.92 25.35 -1.31
CA MET A 87 7.10 25.05 0.11
C MET A 87 6.53 23.69 0.49
N ILE A 88 5.31 23.36 0.06
CA ILE A 88 4.70 22.04 0.31
C ILE A 88 5.37 20.96 -0.53
N GLU A 89 5.64 21.21 -1.82
CA GLU A 89 6.18 20.18 -2.70
C GLU A 89 7.59 19.76 -2.29
N ALA A 90 8.40 20.67 -1.75
CA ALA A 90 9.67 20.30 -1.12
C ALA A 90 9.47 19.27 0.01
N LEU A 91 8.43 19.45 0.84
CA LEU A 91 8.02 18.48 1.89
C LEU A 91 7.35 17.22 1.33
N ASN A 92 7.09 17.17 0.02
CA ASN A 92 6.64 15.99 -0.72
C ASN A 92 7.79 15.37 -1.55
N ASN A 93 9.04 15.74 -1.22
CA ASN A 93 10.26 15.27 -1.85
C ASN A 93 10.41 15.58 -3.35
N VAL A 94 9.67 16.57 -3.88
CA VAL A 94 9.73 17.01 -5.28
C VAL A 94 9.81 18.54 -5.40
N PHE A 95 10.18 19.04 -6.57
CA PHE A 95 10.17 20.46 -6.87
C PHE A 95 9.14 20.79 -7.95
N ILE A 96 8.69 22.05 -8.00
CA ILE A 96 7.64 22.45 -8.94
C ILE A 96 8.05 22.32 -10.42
N TYR A 97 9.35 22.20 -10.69
CA TYR A 97 9.88 21.99 -12.04
C TYR A 97 9.84 20.53 -12.49
N ASP A 98 9.63 19.58 -11.56
CA ASP A 98 9.46 18.16 -11.87
C ASP A 98 8.08 17.86 -12.45
N PHE A 99 7.12 18.76 -12.24
CA PHE A 99 5.75 18.59 -12.72
C PHE A 99 5.61 18.84 -14.22
N SER A 100 4.79 18.01 -14.87
CA SER A 100 4.26 18.33 -16.19
C SER A 100 3.46 19.65 -16.17
N PRO A 101 3.35 20.38 -17.31
CA PRO A 101 2.61 21.65 -17.34
C PRO A 101 1.15 21.53 -16.85
N ARG A 102 0.48 20.41 -17.15
CA ARG A 102 -0.89 20.13 -16.70
C ARG A 102 -0.96 19.93 -15.17
N SER A 103 -0.02 19.17 -14.60
CA SER A 103 0.08 18.90 -13.17
C SER A 103 0.33 20.18 -12.39
N PHE A 104 1.28 21.01 -12.87
CA PHE A 104 1.58 22.31 -12.29
C PHE A 104 0.33 23.21 -12.25
N ILE A 105 -0.39 23.33 -13.37
CA ILE A 105 -1.60 24.16 -13.46
C ILE A 105 -2.70 23.63 -12.53
N GLY A 106 -2.96 22.31 -12.55
CA GLY A 106 -3.96 21.68 -11.70
C GLY A 106 -3.68 21.95 -10.22
N ASN A 107 -2.43 21.79 -9.80
CA ASN A 107 -2.02 22.02 -8.42
C ASN A 107 -2.16 23.50 -8.04
N TYR A 108 -1.63 24.39 -8.87
CA TYR A 108 -1.69 25.83 -8.65
C TYR A 108 -3.14 26.37 -8.54
N VAL A 109 -4.08 25.83 -9.31
CA VAL A 109 -5.50 26.18 -9.23
C VAL A 109 -6.09 25.87 -7.84
N VAL A 110 -5.68 24.76 -7.21
CA VAL A 110 -6.12 24.41 -5.86
C VAL A 110 -5.61 25.42 -4.83
N TYR A 111 -4.35 25.86 -4.93
CA TYR A 111 -3.86 26.93 -4.07
C TYR A 111 -4.67 28.21 -4.27
N LEU A 112 -4.90 28.64 -5.51
CA LEU A 112 -5.72 29.83 -5.79
C LEU A 112 -7.14 29.71 -5.21
N LEU A 113 -7.75 28.52 -5.25
CA LEU A 113 -9.05 28.25 -4.63
C LEU A 113 -9.04 28.57 -3.13
N PHE A 114 -8.07 28.07 -2.37
CA PHE A 114 -7.97 28.35 -0.93
C PHE A 114 -7.71 29.84 -0.65
N TYR A 115 -6.80 30.45 -1.41
CA TYR A 115 -6.50 31.89 -1.29
C TYR A 115 -7.71 32.77 -1.56
N PHE A 116 -8.49 32.46 -2.60
CA PHE A 116 -9.73 33.15 -2.95
C PHE A 116 -10.85 32.90 -1.94
N LEU A 117 -10.99 31.68 -1.41
CA LEU A 117 -11.96 31.36 -0.37
C LEU A 117 -11.73 32.26 0.85
N LEU A 118 -10.50 32.32 1.35
CA LEU A 118 -10.19 33.16 2.50
C LEU A 118 -10.25 34.65 2.17
N PHE A 119 -9.97 35.05 0.92
CA PHE A 119 -10.14 36.43 0.47
C PHE A 119 -11.61 36.86 0.44
N ILE A 120 -12.55 35.99 0.05
CA ILE A 120 -13.98 36.31 0.08
C ILE A 120 -14.43 36.59 1.52
N LEU A 121 -13.97 35.77 2.47
CA LEU A 121 -14.30 35.91 3.90
C LEU A 121 -13.69 37.18 4.50
N THR A 122 -12.39 37.40 4.29
CA THR A 122 -11.63 38.46 4.98
C THR A 122 -11.60 39.78 4.21
N SER A 123 -11.85 39.75 2.90
CA SER A 123 -11.60 40.84 1.95
C SER A 123 -10.15 41.36 1.94
N SER A 124 -9.17 40.57 2.39
CA SER A 124 -7.79 41.02 2.55
C SER A 124 -6.78 40.02 2.02
N PHE A 125 -6.01 40.42 1.02
CA PHE A 125 -4.87 39.64 0.50
C PHE A 125 -3.87 39.31 1.60
N LYS A 126 -3.60 40.28 2.48
CA LYS A 126 -2.67 40.14 3.60
C LYS A 126 -3.14 39.07 4.58
N ILE A 127 -4.40 39.13 5.00
CA ILE A 127 -4.95 38.13 5.94
C ILE A 127 -4.98 36.75 5.28
N SER A 128 -5.34 36.66 3.99
CA SER A 128 -5.32 35.40 3.26
C SER A 128 -3.93 34.74 3.27
N ILE A 129 -2.87 35.50 2.92
CA ILE A 129 -1.49 35.00 2.91
C ILE A 129 -1.03 34.60 4.33
N LEU A 130 -1.28 35.44 5.35
CA LEU A 130 -0.75 35.22 6.70
C LEU A 130 -1.43 34.06 7.43
N ILE A 131 -2.66 33.69 7.07
CA ILE A 131 -3.37 32.55 7.67
C ILE A 131 -3.10 31.25 6.90
N LEU A 132 -3.13 31.29 5.56
CA LEU A 132 -3.01 30.04 4.78
C LEU A 132 -1.61 29.44 4.81
N ASN A 133 -0.56 30.24 4.74
CA ASN A 133 0.80 29.67 4.70
C ASN A 133 1.19 28.89 5.96
N PRO A 134 0.83 29.33 7.19
CA PRO A 134 0.98 28.47 8.36
C PRO A 134 0.20 27.15 8.28
N LEU A 135 -1.04 27.19 7.79
CA LEU A 135 -1.85 25.97 7.61
C LEU A 135 -1.25 25.03 6.56
N PHE A 136 -0.73 25.57 5.47
CA PHE A 136 -0.04 24.82 4.43
C PHE A 136 1.27 24.22 4.92
N LEU A 137 2.05 24.94 5.72
CA LEU A 137 3.25 24.38 6.34
C LEU A 137 2.89 23.22 7.28
N ILE A 138 1.87 23.38 8.12
CA ILE A 138 1.40 22.31 9.01
C ILE A 138 0.95 21.09 8.21
N PHE A 139 0.13 21.29 7.17
CA PHE A 139 -0.29 20.22 6.26
C PHE A 139 0.91 19.51 5.62
N GLY A 140 1.86 20.25 5.05
CA GLY A 140 3.05 19.67 4.41
C GLY A 140 3.93 18.92 5.40
N LEU A 141 4.08 19.40 6.63
CA LEU A 141 4.82 18.70 7.68
C LEU A 141 4.11 17.41 8.12
N ILE A 142 2.79 17.45 8.29
CA ILE A 142 1.99 16.24 8.56
C ILE A 142 2.20 15.23 7.44
N ASN A 143 2.06 15.65 6.18
CA ASN A 143 2.29 14.78 5.04
C ASN A 143 3.69 14.15 5.06
N TYR A 144 4.74 14.97 5.23
CA TYR A 144 6.13 14.53 5.26
C TYR A 144 6.39 13.46 6.35
N PHE A 145 5.93 13.70 7.58
CA PHE A 145 6.18 12.76 8.67
C PHE A 145 5.30 11.51 8.59
N VAL A 146 4.07 11.63 8.09
CA VAL A 146 3.20 10.47 7.82
C VAL A 146 3.80 9.60 6.72
N GLU A 147 4.22 10.18 5.60
CA GLU A 147 4.89 9.46 4.50
C GLU A 147 6.15 8.73 4.99
N MET A 148 7.02 9.42 5.73
CA MET A 148 8.24 8.81 6.28
C MET A 148 7.96 7.61 7.20
N PHE A 149 6.80 7.60 7.88
CA PHE A 149 6.45 6.54 8.83
C PHE A 149 5.80 5.32 8.17
N ARG A 150 4.83 5.54 7.29
CA ARG A 150 4.00 4.46 6.70
C ARG A 150 4.21 4.26 5.20
N GLY A 151 5.17 4.96 4.58
CA GLY A 151 5.46 4.87 3.14
C GLY A 151 4.39 5.48 2.22
N SER A 152 3.34 6.10 2.77
CA SER A 152 2.23 6.67 1.98
C SER A 152 1.82 8.07 2.45
N PRO A 153 1.51 9.01 1.52
CA PRO A 153 1.15 10.39 1.83
C PRO A 153 -0.09 10.53 2.73
N PHE A 154 -0.21 11.68 3.39
CA PHE A 154 -1.39 12.01 4.20
C PHE A 154 -2.63 12.21 3.30
N VAL A 155 -3.71 11.49 3.60
CA VAL A 155 -4.96 11.47 2.83
C VAL A 155 -6.14 11.95 3.70
N PRO A 156 -7.25 12.42 3.10
CA PRO A 156 -8.39 12.92 3.85
C PRO A 156 -8.99 11.96 4.88
N MET A 157 -8.94 10.64 4.60
CA MET A 157 -9.41 9.63 5.55
C MET A 157 -8.63 9.66 6.88
N ASP A 158 -7.36 10.08 6.86
CA ASP A 158 -6.55 10.20 8.07
C ASP A 158 -7.10 11.26 9.04
N ILE A 159 -7.78 12.30 8.51
CA ILE A 159 -8.44 13.31 9.36
C ILE A 159 -9.57 12.67 10.16
N LEU A 160 -10.30 11.73 9.56
CA LEU A 160 -11.41 11.04 10.20
C LEU A 160 -10.92 9.98 11.19
N SER A 161 -9.70 9.47 11.01
CA SER A 161 -9.04 8.53 11.92
C SER A 161 -8.10 9.20 12.95
N LEU A 162 -8.00 10.53 12.98
CA LEU A 162 -7.09 11.32 13.84
C LEU A 162 -7.18 11.00 15.35
N THR A 163 -8.28 10.41 15.82
CA THR A 163 -8.39 9.92 17.20
C THR A 163 -7.37 8.81 17.50
N THR A 164 -6.93 8.07 16.49
CA THR A 164 -5.97 6.95 16.58
C THR A 164 -4.52 7.40 16.39
N ALA A 165 -4.25 8.50 15.68
CA ALA A 165 -2.88 9.00 15.45
C ALA A 165 -2.19 9.53 16.72
N LYS A 166 -2.96 9.87 17.76
CA LYS A 166 -2.43 10.44 19.01
C LYS A 166 -1.66 9.41 19.86
N SER A 167 -1.93 8.11 19.72
CA SER A 167 -1.23 7.05 20.47
C SER A 167 0.15 6.72 19.88
N VAL A 168 0.38 6.99 18.60
CA VAL A 168 1.63 6.64 17.89
C VAL A 168 2.61 7.83 17.83
N ALA A 169 2.13 9.05 18.07
CA ALA A 169 2.92 10.27 17.86
C ALA A 169 4.11 10.48 18.79
N GLY A 170 4.18 9.72 19.89
CA GLY A 170 5.32 9.70 20.80
C GLY A 170 6.56 9.01 20.24
N THR A 171 6.43 8.19 19.18
CA THR A 171 7.52 7.40 18.58
C THR A 171 8.35 8.13 17.51
N TYR A 172 7.95 9.34 17.10
CA TYR A 172 8.55 10.01 15.94
C TYR A 172 9.97 10.54 16.23
N THR A 173 10.98 10.02 15.52
CA THR A 173 12.30 10.65 15.46
C THR A 173 12.29 11.76 14.42
N TYR A 174 12.21 13.01 14.87
CA TYR A 174 12.26 14.17 13.99
C TYR A 174 13.70 14.46 13.59
N THR A 175 14.10 14.01 12.39
CA THR A 175 15.38 14.35 11.79
C THR A 175 15.22 15.57 10.89
N LEU A 176 16.19 16.49 10.96
CA LEU A 176 16.21 17.65 10.08
C LEU A 176 16.67 17.20 8.69
N SER A 177 15.92 17.56 7.65
CA SER A 177 16.25 17.29 6.25
C SER A 177 16.38 18.57 5.43
N ILE A 178 17.02 18.48 4.26
CA ILE A 178 17.11 19.60 3.31
C ILE A 178 15.72 20.12 2.91
N ASN A 179 14.75 19.22 2.77
CA ASN A 179 13.39 19.54 2.37
C ASN A 179 12.65 20.35 3.44
N ILE A 180 12.85 19.99 4.72
CA ILE A 180 12.38 20.79 5.86
C ILE A 180 13.03 22.18 5.84
N ILE A 181 14.35 22.27 5.61
CA ILE A 181 15.07 23.55 5.56
C ILE A 181 14.50 24.46 4.44
N VAL A 182 14.32 23.93 3.23
CA VAL A 182 13.73 24.65 2.09
C VAL A 182 12.33 25.19 2.47
N ALA A 183 11.48 24.34 3.05
CA ALA A 183 10.13 24.70 3.43
C ALA A 183 10.11 25.84 4.47
N PHE A 184 10.94 25.78 5.51
CA PHE A 184 11.00 26.84 6.53
C PHE A 184 11.55 28.16 5.99
N ILE A 185 12.55 28.13 5.09
CA ILE A 185 13.08 29.35 4.46
C ILE A 185 12.01 30.02 3.59
N LEU A 186 11.29 29.23 2.77
CA LEU A 186 10.17 29.73 1.95
C LEU A 186 9.01 30.24 2.81
N PHE A 187 8.71 29.57 3.92
CA PHE A 187 7.70 30.00 4.88
C PHE A 187 8.03 31.39 5.44
N ILE A 188 9.26 31.62 5.91
CA ILE A 188 9.68 32.93 6.44
C ILE A 188 9.57 34.01 5.35
N PHE A 189 9.98 33.70 4.12
CA PHE A 189 9.82 34.60 2.98
C PHE A 189 8.34 34.95 2.72
N LEU A 190 7.46 33.95 2.67
CA LEU A 190 6.01 34.12 2.45
C LEU A 190 5.37 34.98 3.55
N MET A 191 5.77 34.79 4.80
CA MET A 191 5.31 35.61 5.93
C MET A 191 5.79 37.05 5.81
N ALA A 192 7.07 37.27 5.44
CA ALA A 192 7.60 38.61 5.20
C ALA A 192 6.87 39.31 4.03
N ALA A 193 6.64 38.61 2.92
CA ALA A 193 5.89 39.11 1.78
C ALA A 193 4.43 39.45 2.15
N GLY A 194 3.76 38.56 2.89
CA GLY A 194 2.39 38.77 3.38
C GLY A 194 2.26 39.96 4.34
N ILE A 195 3.26 40.24 5.18
CA ILE A 195 3.24 41.44 6.04
C ILE A 195 3.27 42.72 5.21
N LYS A 196 3.97 42.69 4.07
CA LYS A 196 4.27 43.84 3.21
C LYS A 196 3.22 44.12 2.15
N ILE A 197 2.51 43.07 1.68
CA ILE A 197 1.42 43.23 0.73
C ILE A 197 0.30 44.07 1.34
N ASN A 198 -0.28 44.95 0.54
CA ASN A 198 -1.45 45.72 0.96
C ASN A 198 -2.66 45.24 0.17
N SER A 199 -3.80 45.15 0.84
CA SER A 199 -5.06 44.90 0.13
C SER A 199 -5.47 46.17 -0.62
N PRO A 200 -5.85 46.07 -1.90
CA PRO A 200 -6.28 47.24 -2.65
C PRO A 200 -7.48 47.88 -1.95
N VAL A 201 -7.42 49.20 -1.77
CA VAL A 201 -8.53 49.97 -1.19
C VAL A 201 -9.59 50.13 -2.28
N LEU A 202 -10.51 49.18 -2.34
CA LEU A 202 -11.59 49.15 -3.33
C LEU A 202 -12.84 49.82 -2.78
N SER A 203 -13.51 50.63 -3.60
CA SER A 203 -14.88 51.08 -3.31
C SER A 203 -15.86 49.89 -3.37
N LEU A 204 -17.08 50.08 -2.86
CA LEU A 204 -18.10 49.01 -2.74
C LEU A 204 -18.31 48.21 -4.05
N LYS A 205 -18.41 48.90 -5.21
CA LYS A 205 -18.66 48.26 -6.51
C LYS A 205 -17.49 47.36 -6.97
N PRO A 206 -16.23 47.83 -7.12
CA PRO A 206 -15.09 46.97 -7.47
C PRO A 206 -14.84 45.84 -6.45
N LYS A 207 -15.09 46.08 -5.16
CA LYS A 207 -14.97 45.03 -4.14
C LYS A 207 -15.99 43.92 -4.36
N PHE A 208 -17.23 44.27 -4.72
CA PHE A 208 -18.27 43.32 -5.10
C PHE A 208 -17.87 42.51 -6.33
N PHE A 209 -17.35 43.17 -7.39
CA PHE A 209 -16.87 42.46 -8.59
C PHE A 209 -15.69 41.53 -8.30
N ALA A 210 -14.71 41.94 -7.49
CA ALA A 210 -13.57 41.09 -7.13
C ALA A 210 -13.99 39.85 -6.34
N LYS A 211 -14.93 39.99 -5.39
CA LYS A 211 -15.50 38.85 -4.68
C LYS A 211 -16.39 37.98 -5.57
N GLY A 212 -17.16 38.60 -6.47
CA GLY A 212 -17.98 37.88 -7.44
C GLY A 212 -17.13 37.04 -8.39
N PHE A 213 -16.01 37.58 -8.88
CA PHE A 213 -15.03 36.83 -9.67
C PHE A 213 -14.42 35.67 -8.88
N ALA A 214 -13.96 35.92 -7.65
CA ALA A 214 -13.43 34.87 -6.78
C ALA A 214 -14.45 33.76 -6.52
N LEU A 215 -15.73 34.12 -6.28
CA LEU A 215 -16.81 33.16 -6.08
C LEU A 215 -17.09 32.37 -7.36
N PHE A 216 -17.18 33.04 -8.51
CA PHE A 216 -17.34 32.38 -9.81
C PHE A 216 -16.21 31.40 -10.10
N PHE A 217 -14.96 31.78 -9.82
CA PHE A 217 -13.80 30.90 -9.94
C PHE A 217 -13.96 29.66 -9.05
N ILE A 218 -14.29 29.84 -7.76
CA ILE A 218 -14.47 28.72 -6.82
C ILE A 218 -15.58 27.79 -7.29
N VAL A 219 -16.76 28.33 -7.65
CA VAL A 219 -17.89 27.52 -8.12
C VAL A 219 -17.53 26.76 -9.39
N THR A 220 -16.80 27.39 -10.32
CA THR A 220 -16.35 26.74 -11.56
C THR A 220 -15.37 25.61 -11.26
N VAL A 221 -14.35 25.87 -10.43
CA VAL A 221 -13.35 24.85 -10.07
C VAL A 221 -14.01 23.69 -9.34
N LEU A 222 -14.84 23.96 -8.31
CA LEU A 222 -15.55 22.91 -7.59
C LEU A 222 -16.53 22.14 -8.48
N GLY A 223 -17.25 22.83 -9.38
CA GLY A 223 -18.17 22.20 -10.33
C GLY A 223 -17.46 21.28 -11.32
N VAL A 224 -16.30 21.68 -11.85
CA VAL A 224 -15.47 20.82 -12.71
C VAL A 224 -14.90 19.66 -11.90
N PHE A 225 -14.40 19.93 -10.70
CA PHE A 225 -13.70 18.97 -9.85
C PHE A 225 -14.62 17.85 -9.33
N TYR A 226 -15.80 18.21 -8.82
CA TYR A 226 -16.75 17.25 -8.25
C TYR A 226 -17.85 16.82 -9.22
N GLY A 227 -18.21 17.67 -10.19
CA GLY A 227 -19.32 17.41 -11.11
C GLY A 227 -18.92 16.79 -12.45
N THR A 228 -17.61 16.64 -12.75
CA THR A 228 -17.15 16.07 -14.03
C THR A 228 -15.95 15.14 -13.85
N ASN A 229 -15.62 14.39 -14.90
CA ASN A 229 -14.40 13.58 -14.98
C ASN A 229 -13.24 14.31 -15.69
N THR A 230 -13.35 15.63 -15.91
CA THR A 230 -12.36 16.40 -16.69
C THR A 230 -10.94 16.30 -16.14
N ILE A 231 -10.77 16.44 -14.81
CA ILE A 231 -9.46 16.37 -14.14
C ILE A 231 -8.86 14.96 -14.32
N ALA A 232 -9.67 13.91 -14.16
CA ALA A 232 -9.26 12.52 -14.36
C ALA A 232 -8.88 12.22 -15.82
N ASN A 233 -9.66 12.72 -16.80
CA ASN A 233 -9.38 12.56 -18.23
C ASN A 233 -8.08 13.26 -18.66
N LEU A 234 -7.62 14.27 -17.91
CA LEU A 234 -6.32 14.90 -18.11
C LEU A 234 -5.16 14.08 -17.52
N GLY A 235 -5.43 12.89 -16.98
CA GLY A 235 -4.44 12.02 -16.33
C GLY A 235 -4.14 12.40 -14.89
N ILE A 236 -4.90 13.32 -14.29
CA ILE A 236 -4.78 13.72 -12.88
C ILE A 236 -5.89 13.01 -12.11
N LYS A 237 -5.63 11.77 -11.70
CA LYS A 237 -6.50 10.98 -10.81
C LYS A 237 -5.67 10.49 -9.64
N PRO A 238 -6.27 10.16 -8.48
CA PRO A 238 -5.49 9.56 -7.42
C PRO A 238 -4.86 8.30 -7.95
N ASP A 239 -3.58 8.14 -7.66
CA ASP A 239 -2.92 6.88 -7.88
C ASP A 239 -3.21 6.00 -6.67
N PHE A 240 -4.25 5.20 -6.84
CA PHE A 240 -4.80 4.36 -5.82
C PHE A 240 -3.87 3.21 -5.39
N TRP A 241 -2.93 2.84 -6.27
CA TRP A 241 -1.94 1.78 -6.05
C TRP A 241 -0.66 2.32 -5.44
N ASN A 242 -0.26 3.52 -5.85
CA ASN A 242 0.90 4.20 -5.31
C ASN A 242 0.56 5.68 -5.07
N GLN A 243 -0.05 5.94 -3.91
CA GLN A 243 -0.43 7.31 -3.51
C GLN A 243 0.78 8.26 -3.55
N LEU A 244 1.97 7.77 -3.19
CA LEU A 244 3.19 8.56 -3.26
C LEU A 244 3.47 9.03 -4.69
N ARG A 245 3.43 8.13 -5.67
CA ARG A 245 3.58 8.45 -7.10
C ARG A 245 2.53 9.47 -7.56
N GLY A 246 1.27 9.31 -7.16
CA GLY A 246 0.22 10.28 -7.47
C GLY A 246 0.53 11.68 -6.94
N TYR A 247 0.93 11.78 -5.66
CA TYR A 247 1.30 13.02 -4.98
C TYR A 247 2.54 13.65 -5.61
N GLN A 248 3.56 12.87 -5.95
CA GLN A 248 4.80 13.34 -6.58
C GLN A 248 4.62 13.75 -8.05
N ASN A 249 3.63 13.19 -8.76
CA ASN A 249 3.37 13.54 -10.17
C ASN A 249 2.44 14.75 -10.36
N SER A 250 1.53 14.99 -9.41
CA SER A 250 0.48 16.00 -9.56
C SER A 250 0.36 16.99 -8.40
N GLY A 251 1.12 16.80 -7.32
CA GLY A 251 1.20 17.69 -6.17
C GLY A 251 0.40 17.23 -4.95
N ALA A 252 0.95 17.48 -3.76
CA ALA A 252 0.40 16.93 -2.52
C ALA A 252 -0.98 17.51 -2.17
N LEU A 253 -1.15 18.83 -2.26
CA LEU A 253 -2.42 19.48 -1.89
C LEU A 253 -3.54 19.14 -2.90
N LEU A 254 -3.20 19.06 -4.19
CA LEU A 254 -4.14 18.65 -5.23
C LEU A 254 -4.61 17.21 -5.00
N ASN A 255 -3.71 16.25 -4.85
CA ASN A 255 -4.09 14.86 -4.64
C ASN A 255 -4.86 14.65 -3.34
N PHE A 256 -4.50 15.36 -2.27
CA PHE A 256 -5.30 15.38 -1.05
C PHE A 256 -6.75 15.80 -1.33
N CYS A 257 -6.94 16.89 -2.08
CA CYS A 257 -8.28 17.32 -2.48
C CYS A 257 -8.96 16.32 -3.43
N ILE A 258 -8.23 15.62 -4.30
CA ILE A 258 -8.88 14.65 -5.21
C ILE A 258 -9.37 13.45 -4.39
N ASN A 259 -8.60 13.01 -3.40
CA ASN A 259 -9.00 11.96 -2.48
C ASN A 259 -10.26 12.32 -1.68
N THR A 260 -10.61 13.61 -1.48
CA THR A 260 -11.87 13.96 -0.78
C THR A 260 -13.12 13.57 -1.57
N LYS A 261 -13.03 13.43 -2.89
CA LYS A 261 -14.12 12.90 -3.73
C LYS A 261 -14.48 11.45 -3.36
N TYR A 262 -13.56 10.73 -2.72
CA TYR A 262 -13.69 9.31 -2.42
C TYR A 262 -13.89 9.05 -0.90
N LEU A 263 -14.18 10.05 -0.08
CA LEU A 263 -14.38 9.87 1.37
C LEU A 263 -15.59 9.01 1.75
N PHE A 264 -16.60 8.91 0.89
CA PHE A 264 -17.83 8.19 1.16
C PHE A 264 -18.07 7.12 0.09
N VAL A 265 -18.44 5.91 0.52
CA VAL A 265 -18.85 4.85 -0.38
C VAL A 265 -20.26 5.13 -0.88
N THR A 266 -20.38 5.54 -2.15
CA THR A 266 -21.68 5.76 -2.79
C THR A 266 -22.32 4.42 -3.17
N LYS A 267 -23.67 4.36 -3.12
CA LYS A 267 -24.45 3.22 -3.63
C LYS A 267 -23.98 2.84 -5.06
N PRO A 268 -23.70 1.56 -5.33
CA PRO A 268 -23.34 1.11 -6.68
C PRO A 268 -24.42 1.41 -7.71
N SER A 269 -24.02 1.57 -8.97
CA SER A 269 -24.98 1.81 -10.07
C SER A 269 -25.97 0.65 -10.19
N GLY A 270 -27.27 0.98 -10.27
CA GLY A 270 -28.34 -0.02 -10.36
C GLY A 270 -28.44 -0.92 -9.12
N TYR A 271 -28.02 -0.45 -7.94
CA TYR A 271 -28.19 -1.17 -6.70
C TYR A 271 -29.67 -1.21 -6.27
N ASN A 272 -30.16 -2.42 -6.01
CA ASN A 272 -31.47 -2.70 -5.44
C ASN A 272 -31.29 -3.84 -4.42
N SER A 273 -31.68 -3.62 -3.16
CA SER A 273 -31.54 -4.62 -2.09
C SER A 273 -32.35 -5.89 -2.37
N ASP A 274 -33.47 -5.78 -3.07
CA ASP A 274 -34.36 -6.92 -3.38
C ASP A 274 -33.78 -7.87 -4.43
N GLU A 275 -32.78 -7.43 -5.19
CA GLU A 275 -32.12 -8.23 -6.23
C GLU A 275 -30.89 -9.00 -5.71
N ILE A 276 -30.42 -8.72 -4.49
CA ILE A 276 -29.16 -9.27 -3.98
C ILE A 276 -29.22 -10.79 -3.83
N GLU A 277 -30.34 -11.34 -3.35
CA GLU A 277 -30.54 -12.79 -3.25
C GLU A 277 -30.48 -13.44 -4.63
N ASN A 278 -31.16 -12.88 -5.64
CA ASN A 278 -31.12 -13.40 -7.01
C ASN A 278 -29.71 -13.34 -7.61
N ILE A 279 -28.97 -12.24 -7.40
CA ILE A 279 -27.57 -12.11 -7.86
C ILE A 279 -26.70 -13.24 -7.30
N VAL A 280 -26.89 -13.56 -6.02
CA VAL A 280 -26.14 -14.62 -5.33
C VAL A 280 -26.55 -16.00 -5.85
N THR A 281 -27.85 -16.31 -5.85
CA THR A 281 -28.38 -17.60 -6.30
C THR A 281 -28.07 -17.87 -7.77
N ASP A 282 -28.27 -16.90 -8.66
CA ASP A 282 -27.99 -17.05 -10.10
C ASP A 282 -26.49 -17.33 -10.35
N SER A 283 -25.60 -16.69 -9.58
CA SER A 283 -24.16 -16.94 -9.70
C SER A 283 -23.80 -18.35 -9.26
N ILE A 284 -24.36 -18.81 -8.14
CA ILE A 284 -24.16 -20.16 -7.60
C ILE A 284 -24.70 -21.21 -8.57
N ASP A 285 -25.94 -21.06 -9.02
CA ASP A 285 -26.62 -22.01 -9.92
C ASP A 285 -25.98 -22.06 -11.32
N SER A 286 -25.35 -20.97 -11.76
CA SER A 286 -24.62 -20.91 -13.03
C SER A 286 -23.21 -21.53 -12.97
N SER A 287 -22.72 -21.89 -11.78
CA SER A 287 -21.38 -22.45 -11.59
C SER A 287 -21.43 -23.96 -11.73
N ASP A 288 -20.68 -24.50 -12.70
CA ASP A 288 -20.56 -25.96 -12.90
C ASP A 288 -19.87 -26.66 -11.72
N ASP A 289 -19.03 -25.92 -11.00
CA ASP A 289 -18.23 -26.40 -9.88
C ASP A 289 -17.99 -25.24 -8.91
N LEU A 290 -18.15 -25.48 -7.61
CA LEU A 290 -17.85 -24.50 -6.56
C LEU A 290 -16.51 -24.80 -5.88
N SER A 291 -15.87 -25.92 -6.20
CA SER A 291 -14.56 -26.27 -5.66
C SER A 291 -13.48 -25.32 -6.22
N ILE A 292 -12.91 -24.48 -5.35
CA ILE A 292 -11.77 -23.62 -5.70
C ILE A 292 -10.60 -24.49 -6.12
N LEU A 293 -10.37 -25.60 -5.41
CA LEU A 293 -9.30 -26.53 -5.70
C LEU A 293 -9.44 -27.12 -7.12
N ASP A 294 -10.60 -27.68 -7.47
CA ASP A 294 -10.82 -28.29 -8.79
C ASP A 294 -10.78 -27.24 -9.92
N SER A 295 -11.30 -26.04 -9.65
CA SER A 295 -11.22 -24.91 -10.59
C SER A 295 -9.77 -24.49 -10.83
N SER A 296 -8.94 -24.44 -9.79
CA SER A 296 -7.52 -24.07 -9.91
C SER A 296 -6.70 -25.08 -10.71
N GLN A 297 -7.06 -26.37 -10.66
CA GLN A 297 -6.37 -27.39 -11.46
C GLN A 297 -6.75 -27.32 -12.94
N LYS A 298 -8.00 -26.96 -13.28
CA LYS A 298 -8.42 -26.73 -14.67
C LYS A 298 -7.66 -25.58 -15.33
N THR A 299 -7.37 -24.52 -14.59
CA THR A 299 -6.59 -23.37 -15.11
C THR A 299 -5.13 -23.71 -15.36
N ASN A 300 -4.55 -24.65 -14.59
CA ASN A 300 -3.15 -25.08 -14.73
C ASN A 300 -2.91 -26.00 -15.94
N ASP A 301 -3.90 -26.78 -16.39
CA ASP A 301 -3.75 -27.67 -17.56
C ASP A 301 -3.72 -26.90 -18.90
N THR A 302 -4.36 -25.75 -18.98
CA THR A 302 -4.35 -24.87 -20.17
C THR A 302 -2.99 -24.22 -20.43
N THR A 303 -2.15 -24.01 -19.41
CA THR A 303 -0.80 -23.41 -19.59
C THR A 303 0.27 -24.42 -20.01
N GLN A 304 0.04 -25.73 -19.86
CA GLN A 304 0.96 -26.76 -20.37
C GLN A 304 0.76 -27.08 -21.86
N THR A 305 -0.44 -26.83 -22.41
CA THR A 305 -0.75 -27.15 -23.81
C THR A 305 -0.23 -26.09 -24.81
N ASP A 306 -0.10 -24.82 -24.42
CA ASP A 306 0.41 -23.77 -25.32
C ASP A 306 1.94 -23.67 -25.38
N ASN A 307 2.66 -24.26 -24.41
CA ASN A 307 4.14 -24.29 -24.41
C ASN A 307 4.74 -25.43 -25.24
N THR A 308 3.93 -26.36 -25.76
CA THR A 308 4.39 -27.46 -26.61
C THR A 308 4.24 -27.20 -28.12
N GLU A 309 3.46 -26.19 -28.54
CA GLU A 309 3.31 -25.86 -29.98
C GLU A 309 4.24 -24.75 -30.49
N ASN A 310 4.86 -23.94 -29.62
CA ASN A 310 5.76 -22.85 -30.03
C ASN A 310 7.27 -23.22 -30.08
N ASN A 311 7.65 -24.47 -29.80
CA ASN A 311 9.06 -24.90 -29.89
C ASN A 311 9.41 -25.79 -31.10
N ASN A 312 8.48 -25.96 -32.06
CA ASN A 312 8.73 -26.73 -33.29
C ASN A 312 8.96 -25.83 -34.52
N GLN A 313 9.84 -24.84 -34.43
CA GLN A 313 10.43 -24.25 -35.65
C GLN A 313 11.80 -23.59 -35.50
N GLN A 314 12.72 -24.12 -34.69
CA GLN A 314 14.15 -23.87 -34.95
C GLN A 314 15.06 -24.86 -34.23
N THR A 315 15.48 -25.91 -34.94
CA THR A 315 16.89 -26.34 -35.09
C THR A 315 16.93 -27.72 -35.73
N LYS A 316 17.30 -27.75 -37.02
CA LYS A 316 17.81 -28.97 -37.65
C LYS A 316 19.27 -29.13 -37.23
N ALA A 317 19.54 -30.28 -36.61
CA ALA A 317 20.75 -31.08 -36.70
C ALA A 317 22.10 -30.43 -36.38
N ASP A 318 22.78 -30.95 -35.34
CA ASP A 318 23.77 -32.00 -35.60
C ASP A 318 23.95 -32.91 -34.37
N ASN A 319 23.80 -34.21 -34.63
CA ASN A 319 24.03 -35.34 -33.73
C ASN A 319 25.52 -35.50 -33.40
N TYR A 320 25.85 -35.83 -32.15
CA TYR A 320 26.82 -36.90 -31.86
C TYR A 320 26.59 -37.51 -30.47
N ASP A 321 26.21 -38.78 -30.48
CA ASP A 321 26.27 -39.73 -29.35
C ASP A 321 27.72 -39.90 -28.83
N ASN A 322 27.91 -39.97 -27.51
CA ASN A 322 28.21 -41.24 -26.81
C ASN A 322 28.64 -41.05 -25.34
N ASN A 323 28.12 -41.97 -24.52
CA ASN A 323 28.65 -42.44 -23.24
C ASN A 323 30.19 -42.48 -23.16
N GLN A 324 30.76 -42.09 -22.01
CA GLN A 324 31.69 -42.96 -21.27
C GLN A 324 32.04 -42.47 -19.86
N ILE A 325 31.80 -43.36 -18.89
CA ILE A 325 32.38 -43.39 -17.55
C ILE A 325 33.87 -43.70 -17.66
N ILE A 326 34.77 -42.88 -17.10
CA ILE A 326 36.07 -43.34 -16.56
C ILE A 326 36.45 -42.50 -15.32
N VAL A 327 36.58 -43.20 -14.20
CA VAL A 327 37.27 -42.79 -12.97
C VAL A 327 38.77 -42.72 -13.22
N ASN A 328 39.47 -41.68 -12.75
CA ASN A 328 40.82 -41.87 -12.24
C ASN A 328 41.26 -40.82 -11.21
N LYS A 329 41.67 -41.36 -10.06
CA LYS A 329 42.47 -40.78 -8.97
C LYS A 329 43.72 -40.08 -9.48
N TYR A 330 44.11 -38.98 -8.84
CA TYR A 330 45.49 -38.77 -8.40
C TYR A 330 45.54 -37.97 -7.08
N GLU A 331 46.25 -38.53 -6.11
CA GLU A 331 46.54 -37.97 -4.78
C GLU A 331 47.78 -37.04 -4.79
N LYS A 332 47.73 -36.06 -3.88
CA LYS A 332 48.80 -35.48 -3.04
C LYS A 332 50.07 -34.90 -3.68
N LYS A 333 50.34 -33.61 -3.37
CA LYS A 333 51.27 -33.22 -2.29
C LYS A 333 51.30 -31.70 -2.01
N ASN A 334 51.05 -31.36 -0.75
CA ASN A 334 51.64 -30.34 0.12
C ASN A 334 52.52 -29.23 -0.50
N ASN A 335 52.25 -27.97 -0.12
CA ASN A 335 53.08 -27.33 0.91
C ASN A 335 52.44 -26.09 1.55
N ASN A 336 52.69 -25.99 2.85
CA ASN A 336 52.38 -24.90 3.78
C ASN A 336 53.04 -23.57 3.40
N GLN A 337 52.40 -22.43 3.72
CA GLN A 337 52.81 -21.54 4.83
C GLN A 337 52.10 -20.18 4.78
N THR A 338 51.23 -19.97 5.78
CA THR A 338 51.18 -18.83 6.72
C THR A 338 51.64 -17.41 6.34
N THR A 339 50.77 -16.47 6.75
CA THR A 339 50.98 -15.18 7.47
C THR A 339 50.97 -13.84 6.73
N ASN A 340 49.95 -13.06 7.15
CA ASN A 340 49.98 -11.69 7.69
C ASN A 340 50.05 -10.46 6.77
N LEU A 341 48.95 -9.69 6.86
CA LEU A 341 48.86 -8.29 7.28
C LEU A 341 49.95 -7.31 6.77
N ALA A 342 49.53 -6.32 5.99
CA ALA A 342 49.70 -4.90 6.36
C ALA A 342 49.01 -3.96 5.37
N LYS A 343 48.39 -2.92 5.96
CA LYS A 343 47.91 -1.69 5.35
C LYS A 343 48.98 -1.00 4.48
N CYS A 344 48.55 -0.35 3.40
CA CYS A 344 49.17 0.91 2.98
C CYS A 344 48.18 1.78 2.19
N SER A 345 47.87 2.93 2.76
CA SER A 345 47.30 4.10 2.10
C SER A 345 48.43 4.92 1.47
N ILE A 346 48.35 5.34 0.20
CA ILE A 346 48.92 6.63 -0.27
C ILE A 346 48.08 7.16 -1.45
N ALA A 347 47.84 8.46 -1.38
CA ALA A 347 47.11 9.32 -2.31
C ALA A 347 47.89 9.73 -3.59
N GLY A 348 47.14 10.28 -4.54
CA GLY A 348 47.61 11.04 -5.72
C GLY A 348 46.72 10.69 -6.93
N GLY A 349 45.97 11.57 -7.59
CA GLY A 349 46.04 13.01 -7.74
C GLY A 349 46.24 13.34 -9.22
N ILE A 350 45.35 14.19 -9.78
CA ILE A 350 45.49 14.97 -11.04
C ILE A 350 45.13 14.16 -12.33
N LYS A 351 44.25 14.54 -13.28
CA LYS A 351 43.93 15.85 -13.90
C LYS A 351 42.60 15.80 -14.69
N ASN A 352 41.90 16.93 -14.71
CA ASN A 352 40.90 17.34 -15.70
C ASN A 352 41.48 17.45 -17.12
N THR A 353 40.67 17.16 -18.14
CA THR A 353 40.54 18.00 -19.36
C THR A 353 39.13 17.90 -19.91
N ALA A 354 38.63 19.04 -20.37
CA ALA A 354 37.28 19.30 -20.85
C ALA A 354 37.22 19.42 -22.38
N LEU A 355 35.98 19.32 -22.89
CA LEU A 355 35.36 20.09 -23.98
C LEU A 355 35.60 19.76 -25.47
N ASP A 356 34.46 19.95 -26.17
CA ASP A 356 34.17 20.19 -27.58
C ASP A 356 34.20 18.95 -28.52
N ALA A 357 33.17 18.65 -29.34
CA ALA A 357 32.58 19.53 -30.33
C ALA A 357 31.42 18.84 -31.09
N PHE A 358 30.63 19.70 -31.73
CA PHE A 358 29.51 19.50 -32.65
C PHE A 358 29.74 18.60 -33.89
N SER A 359 28.64 17.98 -34.36
CA SER A 359 28.23 17.88 -35.79
C SER A 359 26.81 17.25 -35.83
N LYS A 360 25.72 17.99 -36.08
CA LYS A 360 25.11 18.34 -37.40
C LYS A 360 25.17 17.22 -38.44
N ASP A 361 24.03 16.62 -38.75
CA ASP A 361 23.50 16.60 -40.13
C ASP A 361 22.00 16.25 -40.22
N LYS A 362 21.33 17.00 -41.12
CA LYS A 362 20.13 16.75 -41.99
C LYS A 362 18.81 16.26 -41.36
N LEU A 363 17.71 17.03 -41.36
CA LEU A 363 16.88 17.54 -42.47
C LEU A 363 16.54 16.49 -43.54
N ASP A 364 15.32 15.93 -43.46
CA ASP A 364 14.48 15.78 -44.64
C ASP A 364 13.00 16.05 -44.32
N LYS A 365 12.31 16.68 -45.27
CA LYS A 365 10.90 17.09 -45.24
C LYS A 365 10.16 16.39 -46.38
N GLY A 366 8.93 15.94 -46.15
CA GLY A 366 7.94 15.64 -47.19
C GLY A 366 6.76 14.86 -46.60
N SER A 367 5.64 15.52 -46.26
CA SER A 367 4.42 15.73 -47.10
C SER A 367 3.44 14.54 -46.98
N THR A 368 2.40 14.65 -46.15
CA THR A 368 0.99 15.00 -46.48
C THR A 368 0.22 13.98 -47.33
N SER A 369 -0.82 13.37 -46.72
CA SER A 369 -2.16 13.11 -47.31
C SER A 369 -3.09 12.66 -46.17
N THR A 370 -3.99 13.47 -45.61
CA THR A 370 -5.39 13.68 -46.04
C THR A 370 -6.03 12.48 -46.73
N ASN A 371 -7.01 11.85 -46.07
CA ASN A 371 -8.33 11.48 -46.62
C ASN A 371 -9.19 10.78 -45.54
N GLU A 372 -10.12 11.54 -44.96
CA GLU A 372 -11.50 11.11 -44.69
C GLU A 372 -12.37 11.65 -45.86
N PRO A 373 -13.60 11.16 -46.16
CA PRO A 373 -14.63 10.84 -45.16
C PRO A 373 -15.65 9.71 -45.51
N SER A 374 -16.60 9.58 -44.58
CA SER A 374 -18.03 9.21 -44.69
C SER A 374 -18.44 7.75 -44.93
N ASP A 375 -19.24 7.20 -44.00
CA ASP A 375 -20.70 7.09 -44.21
C ASP A 375 -21.47 6.77 -42.90
N GLU A 376 -22.52 7.56 -42.66
CA GLU A 376 -23.61 7.32 -41.71
C GLU A 376 -24.64 6.37 -42.31
N ILE A 377 -25.22 5.42 -41.54
CA ILE A 377 -26.63 5.01 -41.66
C ILE A 377 -27.19 4.65 -40.27
N SER A 378 -28.42 5.12 -40.04
CA SER A 378 -29.26 5.13 -38.85
C SER A 378 -30.33 4.02 -38.77
N ALA A 379 -30.79 3.75 -37.53
CA ALA A 379 -32.16 3.36 -37.10
C ALA A 379 -32.70 1.96 -37.54
N ASP A 380 -33.63 1.26 -36.89
CA ASP A 380 -34.60 1.51 -35.80
C ASP A 380 -35.23 0.15 -35.35
N ASN A 381 -35.91 0.16 -34.19
CA ASN A 381 -37.07 -0.68 -33.73
C ASN A 381 -37.00 -2.22 -33.65
N SER A 382 -37.19 -2.83 -32.46
CA SER A 382 -38.43 -3.15 -31.70
C SER A 382 -39.00 -4.54 -32.03
N ASP A 383 -39.23 -5.38 -31.01
CA ASP A 383 -40.53 -6.02 -30.77
C ASP A 383 -40.54 -6.99 -29.57
N ASN A 384 -41.64 -6.87 -28.81
CA ASN A 384 -42.10 -7.71 -27.70
C ASN A 384 -42.35 -9.17 -28.09
N TYR A 385 -42.15 -10.10 -27.15
CA TYR A 385 -43.11 -11.19 -26.91
C TYR A 385 -43.22 -11.53 -25.42
N ASN A 386 -44.48 -11.66 -24.99
CA ASN A 386 -44.94 -11.93 -23.64
C ASN A 386 -45.70 -13.25 -23.71
N THR A 387 -45.31 -14.27 -22.94
CA THR A 387 -46.19 -15.44 -22.67
C THR A 387 -45.91 -15.98 -21.28
N ALA A 388 -46.94 -15.91 -20.44
CA ALA A 388 -47.02 -16.55 -19.13
C ALA A 388 -47.36 -18.04 -19.29
N THR A 389 -46.68 -18.91 -18.53
CA THR A 389 -47.19 -20.25 -18.15
C THR A 389 -46.58 -20.74 -16.84
N ALA A 390 -47.48 -20.97 -15.87
CA ALA A 390 -47.50 -21.96 -14.79
C ALA A 390 -46.24 -22.29 -13.94
N LYS A 391 -46.39 -22.08 -12.62
CA LYS A 391 -45.56 -22.64 -11.53
C LYS A 391 -45.49 -24.18 -11.58
N PRO A 392 -44.32 -24.78 -11.28
CA PRO A 392 -44.21 -26.04 -10.57
C PRO A 392 -43.69 -25.85 -9.14
N ASP A 393 -44.16 -26.75 -8.28
CA ASP A 393 -43.85 -26.94 -6.86
C ASP A 393 -42.33 -27.05 -6.60
N VAL A 394 -41.81 -26.27 -5.65
CA VAL A 394 -40.44 -26.37 -5.15
C VAL A 394 -40.47 -27.00 -3.76
N THR A 395 -40.42 -28.32 -3.71
CA THR A 395 -40.03 -29.09 -2.52
C THR A 395 -38.95 -30.10 -2.90
N SER A 396 -37.78 -29.60 -3.26
CA SER A 396 -36.53 -30.36 -3.25
C SER A 396 -35.40 -29.36 -3.03
N ASN A 397 -34.93 -29.29 -1.79
CA ASN A 397 -33.84 -28.42 -1.38
C ASN A 397 -32.52 -28.95 -1.98
N PRO A 398 -31.81 -28.19 -2.84
CA PRO A 398 -30.54 -28.64 -3.45
C PRO A 398 -29.38 -28.74 -2.45
N LEU A 399 -29.56 -28.22 -1.22
CA LEU A 399 -28.55 -28.17 -0.17
C LEU A 399 -27.93 -29.53 0.22
N ASN A 400 -28.59 -30.66 -0.06
CA ASN A 400 -28.09 -31.99 0.33
C ASN A 400 -27.29 -32.72 -0.77
N SER A 401 -27.25 -32.22 -2.02
CA SER A 401 -26.56 -32.94 -3.11
C SER A 401 -25.10 -32.56 -3.30
N PHE A 402 -24.62 -31.50 -2.64
CA PHE A 402 -23.21 -31.07 -2.72
C PHE A 402 -22.32 -31.70 -1.63
N GLU A 403 -22.90 -32.34 -0.60
CA GLU A 403 -22.14 -33.03 0.45
C GLU A 403 -21.45 -34.33 -0.02
N SER A 404 -21.74 -34.85 -1.22
CA SER A 404 -21.41 -36.26 -1.55
C SER A 404 -20.28 -36.49 -2.57
N LYS A 405 -19.38 -35.54 -2.83
CA LYS A 405 -18.20 -35.80 -3.68
C LYS A 405 -16.92 -35.09 -3.22
N ILE A 406 -16.58 -35.24 -1.95
CA ILE A 406 -15.18 -35.22 -1.49
C ILE A 406 -15.03 -36.41 -0.54
N ASP A 407 -14.50 -37.52 -1.06
CA ASP A 407 -14.23 -38.72 -0.26
C ASP A 407 -12.85 -38.54 0.42
N SER A 408 -12.76 -37.58 1.34
CA SER A 408 -11.70 -37.51 2.36
C SER A 408 -12.31 -37.95 3.69
N ALA A 409 -11.62 -38.82 4.41
CA ALA A 409 -12.19 -39.53 5.55
C ALA A 409 -12.70 -38.61 6.67
N SER A 410 -14.02 -38.49 6.83
CA SER A 410 -14.78 -38.40 8.11
C SER A 410 -14.42 -37.36 9.20
N VAL A 411 -13.52 -36.40 8.96
CA VAL A 411 -13.19 -35.37 9.95
C VAL A 411 -14.26 -34.30 9.93
N THR A 412 -14.99 -34.18 11.04
CA THR A 412 -15.96 -33.09 11.25
C THR A 412 -15.38 -32.14 12.29
N ASN A 413 -15.38 -30.84 11.96
CA ASN A 413 -14.91 -29.75 12.82
C ASN A 413 -13.46 -29.88 13.33
N PRO A 414 -12.43 -29.92 12.45
CA PRO A 414 -11.05 -29.88 12.90
C PRO A 414 -10.74 -28.56 13.63
N ASN A 415 -9.70 -28.54 14.46
CA ASN A 415 -9.14 -27.29 14.98
C ASN A 415 -8.53 -26.50 13.81
N ILE A 416 -8.76 -25.19 13.76
CA ILE A 416 -8.32 -24.31 12.68
C ILE A 416 -7.38 -23.26 13.26
N ILE A 417 -6.16 -23.18 12.74
CA ILE A 417 -5.19 -22.14 13.10
C ILE A 417 -4.83 -21.38 11.83
N CYS A 418 -5.00 -20.07 11.84
CA CYS A 418 -4.65 -19.20 10.74
C CYS A 418 -3.53 -18.26 11.19
N ILE A 419 -2.48 -18.12 10.39
CA ILE A 419 -1.30 -17.30 10.68
C ILE A 419 -1.08 -16.38 9.49
N MET A 420 -1.38 -15.10 9.67
CA MET A 420 -0.95 -14.07 8.74
C MET A 420 0.47 -13.64 9.14
N ASN A 421 1.46 -14.16 8.44
CA ASN A 421 2.87 -13.91 8.74
C ASN A 421 3.31 -12.59 8.09
N GLU A 422 3.67 -11.63 8.93
CA GLU A 422 4.03 -10.26 8.55
C GLU A 422 5.08 -10.25 7.44
N SER A 423 4.85 -9.48 6.38
CA SER A 423 5.73 -9.29 5.25
C SER A 423 6.30 -10.59 4.62
N LEU A 424 5.70 -11.77 4.87
CA LEU A 424 6.20 -13.04 4.34
C LEU A 424 6.00 -13.07 2.83
N SER A 425 7.10 -13.10 2.09
CA SER A 425 7.08 -13.18 0.63
C SER A 425 8.26 -13.97 0.10
N ASP A 426 7.97 -14.85 -0.86
CA ASP A 426 8.96 -15.39 -1.77
C ASP A 426 9.29 -14.35 -2.84
N LEU A 427 10.51 -13.82 -2.86
CA LEU A 427 10.89 -12.80 -3.84
C LEU A 427 11.15 -13.39 -5.22
N SER A 428 11.20 -14.71 -5.36
CA SER A 428 11.39 -15.39 -6.65
C SER A 428 10.24 -15.11 -7.64
N VAL A 429 9.06 -14.75 -7.13
CA VAL A 429 7.89 -14.34 -7.94
C VAL A 429 8.14 -13.06 -8.75
N LEU A 430 9.17 -12.28 -8.40
CA LEU A 430 9.56 -11.05 -9.10
C LEU A 430 10.57 -11.30 -10.22
N GLY A 431 11.30 -12.42 -10.17
CA GLY A 431 12.38 -12.76 -11.08
C GLY A 431 13.42 -13.68 -10.42
N ASP A 432 14.28 -14.28 -11.25
CA ASP A 432 15.30 -15.21 -10.79
C ASP A 432 16.46 -14.51 -10.06
N PHE A 433 16.82 -15.02 -8.89
CA PHE A 433 18.07 -14.66 -8.19
C PHE A 433 18.58 -15.83 -7.36
N THR A 434 19.84 -15.77 -6.96
CA THR A 434 20.44 -16.79 -6.09
C THR A 434 20.95 -16.19 -4.81
N THR A 435 20.91 -16.98 -3.75
CA THR A 435 21.48 -16.67 -2.43
C THR A 435 22.59 -17.66 -2.09
N ASN A 436 23.30 -17.44 -0.98
CA ASN A 436 24.29 -18.39 -0.46
C ASN A 436 23.65 -19.68 0.08
N GLU A 437 22.39 -19.61 0.54
CA GLU A 437 21.54 -20.73 0.93
C GLU A 437 20.07 -20.38 0.71
N ASP A 438 19.20 -21.38 0.52
CA ASP A 438 17.75 -21.16 0.43
C ASP A 438 17.21 -20.49 1.70
N TYR A 439 16.41 -19.43 1.53
CA TYR A 439 15.81 -18.66 2.60
C TYR A 439 14.45 -19.21 3.08
N MET A 440 13.83 -20.16 2.38
CA MET A 440 12.59 -20.86 2.81
C MET A 440 12.62 -22.38 2.55
N PRO A 441 13.69 -23.11 2.91
CA PRO A 441 13.83 -24.50 2.51
C PRO A 441 12.74 -25.41 3.09
N PHE A 442 12.18 -25.13 4.26
CA PHE A 442 11.13 -25.96 4.81
C PHE A 442 9.83 -25.76 4.04
N ILE A 443 9.39 -24.51 3.89
CA ILE A 443 8.18 -24.15 3.12
C ILE A 443 8.27 -24.69 1.68
N HIS A 444 9.41 -24.51 1.00
CA HIS A 444 9.62 -25.05 -0.34
C HIS A 444 9.50 -26.58 -0.39
N SER A 445 9.95 -27.28 0.67
CA SER A 445 9.93 -28.75 0.74
C SER A 445 8.59 -29.38 1.14
N LEU A 446 7.59 -28.59 1.57
CA LEU A 446 6.31 -29.10 2.04
C LEU A 446 5.47 -29.62 0.86
N GLU A 447 5.18 -30.92 0.85
CA GLU A 447 4.31 -31.56 -0.15
C GLU A 447 3.18 -32.34 0.51
N LYS A 448 3.51 -33.13 1.54
CA LYS A 448 2.56 -34.02 2.19
C LYS A 448 1.45 -33.27 2.93
N ASN A 449 0.18 -33.64 2.71
CA ASN A 449 -0.99 -33.03 3.35
C ASN A 449 -0.94 -31.50 3.26
N THR A 450 -0.54 -30.97 2.11
CA THR A 450 -0.27 -29.55 1.91
C THR A 450 -0.91 -29.03 0.63
N ILE A 451 -1.65 -27.93 0.73
CA ILE A 451 -2.01 -27.08 -0.40
C ILE A 451 -1.22 -25.78 -0.26
N LYS A 452 -0.44 -25.41 -1.27
CA LYS A 452 0.38 -24.18 -1.22
C LYS A 452 0.26 -23.39 -2.52
N GLY A 453 0.73 -22.15 -2.54
CA GLY A 453 0.69 -21.38 -3.77
C GLY A 453 0.89 -19.89 -3.60
N ASN A 454 0.51 -19.16 -4.65
CA ASN A 454 0.66 -17.72 -4.75
C ASN A 454 -0.66 -17.02 -4.40
N LEU A 455 -0.62 -16.23 -3.33
CA LEU A 455 -1.70 -15.39 -2.85
C LEU A 455 -1.53 -13.97 -3.37
N TYR A 456 -2.56 -13.45 -4.04
CA TYR A 456 -2.63 -12.09 -4.54
C TYR A 456 -3.30 -11.22 -3.47
N VAL A 457 -2.52 -10.33 -2.89
CA VAL A 457 -2.93 -9.51 -1.73
C VAL A 457 -3.25 -8.09 -2.14
N PRO A 458 -4.12 -7.38 -1.40
CA PRO A 458 -4.63 -6.09 -1.80
C PRO A 458 -3.70 -4.91 -1.46
N VAL A 459 -2.53 -5.16 -0.89
CA VAL A 459 -1.60 -4.10 -0.46
C VAL A 459 -0.14 -4.52 -0.66
N ASN A 460 0.76 -3.54 -0.74
CA ASN A 460 2.20 -3.75 -0.87
C ASN A 460 2.96 -2.81 0.10
N GLY A 461 3.91 -3.37 0.85
CA GLY A 461 4.82 -2.62 1.74
C GLY A 461 4.21 -2.09 3.04
N ALA A 462 2.90 -1.91 3.10
CA ALA A 462 2.15 -1.55 4.31
C ALA A 462 0.65 -1.84 4.13
N GLY A 463 -0.09 -1.90 5.24
CA GLY A 463 -1.56 -1.99 5.22
C GLY A 463 -2.12 -3.36 5.60
N THR A 464 -1.36 -4.17 6.33
CA THR A 464 -1.68 -5.49 6.90
C THR A 464 -3.16 -5.74 7.18
N SER A 465 -3.84 -4.82 7.87
CA SER A 465 -5.26 -4.99 8.25
C SER A 465 -6.23 -5.06 7.05
N ASN A 466 -5.82 -4.63 5.86
CA ASN A 466 -6.63 -4.76 4.64
C ASN A 466 -6.56 -6.18 4.08
N THR A 467 -5.39 -6.83 4.06
CA THR A 467 -5.28 -8.27 3.72
C THR A 467 -6.01 -9.11 4.78
N GLU A 468 -5.89 -8.71 6.05
CA GLU A 468 -6.66 -9.29 7.15
C GLU A 468 -8.17 -9.22 6.91
N TYR A 469 -8.65 -8.04 6.51
CA TYR A 469 -10.05 -7.80 6.19
C TYR A 469 -10.55 -8.67 5.02
N GLU A 470 -9.80 -8.73 3.92
CA GLU A 470 -10.21 -9.54 2.76
C GLU A 470 -10.24 -11.03 3.12
N PHE A 471 -9.21 -11.53 3.81
CA PHE A 471 -9.17 -12.91 4.29
C PHE A 471 -10.36 -13.22 5.21
N LEU A 472 -10.58 -12.40 6.25
CA LEU A 472 -11.61 -12.66 7.25
C LEU A 472 -13.03 -12.45 6.73
N THR A 473 -13.27 -11.63 5.71
CA THR A 473 -14.64 -11.30 5.29
C THR A 473 -15.00 -11.84 3.90
N GLY A 474 -14.01 -12.20 3.09
CA GLY A 474 -14.21 -12.53 1.69
C GLY A 474 -14.70 -11.36 0.84
N ASN A 475 -14.63 -10.13 1.34
CA ASN A 475 -14.88 -8.90 0.58
C ASN A 475 -13.59 -8.41 -0.09
N SER A 476 -13.70 -7.58 -1.13
CA SER A 476 -12.56 -6.96 -1.79
C SER A 476 -12.48 -5.46 -1.49
N ILE A 477 -11.29 -4.97 -1.12
CA ILE A 477 -11.09 -3.53 -0.91
C ILE A 477 -11.09 -2.74 -2.21
N SER A 478 -11.00 -3.41 -3.36
CA SER A 478 -11.00 -2.78 -4.69
C SER A 478 -12.31 -2.07 -5.01
N PHE A 479 -13.40 -2.42 -4.32
CA PHE A 479 -14.68 -1.74 -4.45
C PHE A 479 -14.85 -0.56 -3.49
N LEU A 480 -13.90 -0.37 -2.58
CA LEU A 480 -13.85 0.72 -1.61
C LEU A 480 -12.96 1.85 -2.12
N PRO A 481 -13.09 3.06 -1.55
CA PRO A 481 -12.16 4.15 -1.78
C PRO A 481 -10.72 3.71 -1.55
N ALA A 482 -9.88 3.83 -2.58
CA ALA A 482 -8.54 3.30 -2.46
C ALA A 482 -7.65 4.12 -1.52
N GLY A 483 -6.66 3.43 -0.96
CA GLY A 483 -5.88 3.91 0.18
C GLY A 483 -6.65 3.91 1.50
N CYS A 484 -7.91 3.44 1.54
CA CYS A 484 -8.62 3.30 2.80
C CYS A 484 -8.00 2.18 3.65
N ASN A 485 -8.07 2.40 4.97
CA ASN A 485 -7.92 1.33 5.93
C ASN A 485 -9.31 0.88 6.36
N VAL A 486 -9.73 -0.33 5.99
CA VAL A 486 -11.14 -0.75 6.17
C VAL A 486 -11.54 -0.79 7.64
N TYR A 487 -10.66 -1.29 8.51
CA TYR A 487 -10.87 -1.38 9.96
C TYR A 487 -11.15 -0.02 10.59
N GLN A 488 -10.32 0.97 10.27
CA GLN A 488 -10.46 2.32 10.82
C GLN A 488 -11.58 3.11 10.15
N SER A 489 -11.90 2.81 8.89
CA SER A 489 -12.82 3.63 8.09
C SER A 489 -14.27 3.14 8.19
N TYR A 490 -14.48 1.83 8.08
CA TYR A 490 -15.80 1.25 7.79
C TYR A 490 -16.28 0.22 8.81
N ILE A 491 -15.40 -0.46 9.54
CA ILE A 491 -15.82 -1.41 10.56
C ILE A 491 -16.18 -0.69 11.86
N LYS A 492 -17.47 -0.43 12.05
CA LYS A 492 -18.03 0.34 13.18
C LYS A 492 -19.12 -0.41 13.97
N SER A 493 -19.53 -1.56 13.48
CA SER A 493 -20.60 -2.42 13.99
C SER A 493 -20.30 -3.86 13.60
N GLU A 494 -21.09 -4.78 14.14
CA GLU A 494 -21.03 -6.21 13.84
C GLU A 494 -20.94 -6.47 12.33
N THR A 495 -19.93 -7.23 11.92
CA THR A 495 -19.59 -7.50 10.52
C THR A 495 -19.46 -9.00 10.33
N SER A 496 -20.13 -9.54 9.32
CA SER A 496 -20.01 -10.95 8.94
C SER A 496 -18.58 -11.28 8.54
N SER A 497 -18.08 -12.38 9.04
CA SER A 497 -16.70 -12.85 8.85
C SER A 497 -16.61 -14.37 8.93
N LEU A 498 -15.45 -14.92 8.56
CA LEU A 498 -15.02 -16.28 8.84
C LEU A 498 -15.28 -16.66 10.30
N VAL A 499 -15.03 -15.74 11.23
CA VAL A 499 -15.22 -15.96 12.66
C VAL A 499 -16.68 -16.23 12.98
N SER A 500 -17.61 -15.40 12.49
CA SER A 500 -19.04 -15.61 12.68
C SER A 500 -19.55 -16.91 12.03
N THR A 501 -18.95 -17.32 10.91
CA THR A 501 -19.25 -18.61 10.25
C THR A 501 -18.81 -19.80 11.10
N LEU A 502 -17.64 -19.73 11.73
CA LEU A 502 -17.13 -20.77 12.63
C LEU A 502 -17.86 -20.78 13.98
N GLU A 503 -18.17 -19.60 14.53
CA GLU A 503 -18.94 -19.45 15.78
C GLU A 503 -20.32 -20.10 15.65
N ALA A 504 -21.00 -19.91 14.52
CA ALA A 504 -22.28 -20.55 14.21
C ALA A 504 -22.23 -22.09 14.25
N GLN A 505 -21.03 -22.67 14.19
CA GLN A 505 -20.74 -24.10 14.22
C GLN A 505 -20.10 -24.55 15.55
N GLY A 506 -20.03 -23.66 16.55
CA GLY A 506 -19.62 -23.97 17.92
C GLY A 506 -18.14 -23.77 18.22
N TYR A 507 -17.37 -23.19 17.31
CA TYR A 507 -15.95 -22.91 17.53
C TYR A 507 -15.75 -21.86 18.63
N SER A 508 -14.73 -22.04 19.46
CA SER A 508 -14.15 -20.93 20.23
C SER A 508 -13.25 -20.11 19.32
N SER A 509 -13.31 -18.78 19.41
CA SER A 509 -12.60 -17.88 18.51
C SER A 509 -11.64 -16.94 19.23
N THR A 510 -10.36 -17.01 18.87
CA THR A 510 -9.32 -16.17 19.48
C THR A 510 -8.51 -15.46 18.41
N ALA A 511 -8.39 -14.13 18.50
CA ALA A 511 -7.40 -13.37 17.76
C ALA A 511 -6.10 -13.27 18.57
N PHE A 512 -4.95 -13.31 17.90
CA PHE A 512 -3.64 -13.15 18.52
C PHE A 512 -2.76 -12.23 17.67
N HIS A 513 -2.21 -11.20 18.26
CA HIS A 513 -1.23 -10.32 17.61
C HIS A 513 -0.20 -9.86 18.65
N PRO A 514 1.11 -10.15 18.52
CA PRO A 514 2.10 -9.84 19.53
C PRO A 514 2.54 -8.36 19.45
N TYR A 515 1.57 -7.46 19.31
CA TYR A 515 1.73 -6.01 19.31
C TYR A 515 0.58 -5.35 20.07
N TYR A 516 0.65 -4.03 20.25
CA TYR A 516 -0.36 -3.28 21.00
C TYR A 516 -1.76 -3.48 20.44
N ALA A 517 -2.73 -3.75 21.32
CA ALA A 517 -4.12 -4.07 20.95
C ALA A 517 -4.78 -2.96 20.10
N SER A 518 -4.40 -1.71 20.35
CA SER A 518 -4.92 -0.55 19.63
C SER A 518 -4.41 -0.43 18.18
N GLY A 519 -3.42 -1.23 17.79
CA GLY A 519 -2.90 -1.30 16.43
C GLY A 519 -4.03 -1.56 15.43
N TRP A 520 -4.15 -0.70 14.42
CA TRP A 520 -5.23 -0.74 13.43
C TRP A 520 -6.67 -0.74 14.00
N ASN A 521 -6.87 -0.32 15.26
CA ASN A 521 -8.17 -0.38 15.96
C ASN A 521 -8.71 -1.82 16.14
N ARG A 522 -7.81 -2.81 16.23
CA ARG A 522 -8.15 -4.24 16.43
C ARG A 522 -8.91 -4.49 17.74
N ASP A 523 -8.57 -3.75 18.80
CA ASP A 523 -9.29 -3.74 20.08
C ASP A 523 -10.81 -3.51 19.94
N LYS A 524 -11.25 -2.81 18.89
CA LYS A 524 -12.68 -2.63 18.57
C LYS A 524 -13.16 -3.51 17.43
N VAL A 525 -12.32 -3.73 16.42
CA VAL A 525 -12.70 -4.47 15.21
C VAL A 525 -12.87 -5.96 15.47
N TYR A 526 -12.01 -6.59 16.28
CA TYR A 526 -12.15 -8.01 16.58
C TYR A 526 -13.46 -8.37 17.28
N PRO A 527 -13.92 -7.61 18.28
CA PRO A 527 -15.28 -7.78 18.80
C PRO A 527 -16.37 -7.62 17.73
N TYR A 528 -16.24 -6.65 16.82
CA TYR A 528 -17.19 -6.48 15.72
C TYR A 528 -17.17 -7.61 14.70
N MET A 529 -16.05 -8.32 14.54
CA MET A 529 -15.96 -9.49 13.67
C MET A 529 -16.39 -10.79 14.35
N GLY A 530 -16.66 -10.78 15.66
CA GLY A 530 -17.16 -11.94 16.40
C GLY A 530 -16.09 -12.75 17.15
N PHE A 531 -14.87 -12.23 17.33
CA PHE A 531 -13.88 -12.90 18.16
C PHE A 531 -14.26 -12.88 19.65
N ASP A 532 -14.19 -14.03 20.33
CA ASP A 532 -14.43 -14.15 21.76
C ASP A 532 -13.31 -13.50 22.59
N ASN A 533 -12.06 -13.67 22.14
CA ASN A 533 -10.87 -13.22 22.84
C ASN A 533 -9.88 -12.54 21.89
N PHE A 534 -9.12 -11.59 22.41
CA PHE A 534 -8.00 -10.98 21.72
C PHE A 534 -6.77 -10.96 22.62
N ILE A 535 -5.73 -11.70 22.21
CA ILE A 535 -4.42 -11.72 22.84
C ILE A 535 -3.54 -10.70 22.14
N SER A 536 -3.03 -9.74 22.90
CA SER A 536 -2.14 -8.68 22.42
C SER A 536 -0.79 -8.70 23.14
N ILE A 537 0.16 -7.82 22.80
CA ILE A 537 1.44 -7.72 23.54
C ILE A 537 1.22 -7.43 25.03
N GLU A 538 0.17 -6.66 25.36
CA GLU A 538 -0.24 -6.36 26.74
C GLU A 538 -0.73 -7.60 27.50
N SER A 539 -1.06 -8.68 26.79
CA SER A 539 -1.46 -9.97 27.38
C SER A 539 -0.27 -10.87 27.68
N ILE A 540 0.85 -10.70 26.96
CA ILE A 540 2.00 -11.62 27.01
C ILE A 540 3.24 -11.01 27.68
N ILE A 541 3.35 -9.67 27.74
CA ILE A 541 4.43 -8.94 28.42
C ILE A 541 3.87 -8.14 29.60
N ASP A 542 4.58 -8.14 30.73
CA ASP A 542 4.24 -7.36 31.91
C ASP A 542 4.11 -5.86 31.57
N ASN A 543 2.94 -5.29 31.87
CA ASN A 543 2.60 -3.90 31.55
C ASN A 543 3.59 -2.88 32.12
N SER A 544 4.25 -3.16 33.25
CA SER A 544 5.28 -2.27 33.81
C SER A 544 6.51 -2.16 32.90
N ILE A 545 6.83 -3.22 32.15
CA ILE A 545 7.90 -3.24 31.13
C ILE A 545 7.46 -2.41 29.93
N LEU A 546 6.24 -2.62 29.42
CA LEU A 546 5.70 -1.88 28.28
C LEU A 546 5.61 -0.37 28.57
N GLU A 547 5.06 0.01 29.74
CA GLU A 547 5.04 1.41 30.16
C GLU A 547 6.43 2.02 30.27
N SER A 548 7.41 1.24 30.75
CA SER A 548 8.80 1.69 30.85
C SER A 548 9.44 1.85 29.47
N TYR A 549 9.11 0.95 28.53
CA TYR A 549 9.52 1.03 27.15
C TYR A 549 8.99 2.30 26.48
N GLU A 550 7.69 2.59 26.62
CA GLU A 550 7.07 3.82 26.13
C GLU A 550 7.70 5.09 26.76
N LYS A 551 7.83 5.13 28.10
CA LYS A 551 8.44 6.26 28.84
C LYS A 551 9.89 6.51 28.45
N SER A 552 10.60 5.47 27.99
CA SER A 552 11.97 5.57 27.50
C SER A 552 12.08 6.10 26.07
N ASN A 553 10.97 6.50 25.45
CA ASN A 553 10.87 6.82 24.04
C ASN A 553 11.29 5.63 23.17
N TYR A 554 10.75 4.45 23.48
CA TYR A 554 10.94 3.21 22.75
C TYR A 554 12.42 2.79 22.62
N ASN A 555 13.20 2.96 23.70
CA ASN A 555 14.60 2.55 23.73
C ASN A 555 14.71 1.01 23.71
N ILE A 556 15.12 0.46 22.56
CA ILE A 556 15.17 -0.99 22.36
C ILE A 556 16.16 -1.71 23.29
N PHE A 557 17.31 -1.10 23.59
CA PHE A 557 18.29 -1.70 24.48
C PHE A 557 17.75 -1.81 25.91
N LEU A 558 17.02 -0.80 26.38
CA LEU A 558 16.36 -0.87 27.67
C LEU A 558 15.28 -1.96 27.68
N PHE A 559 14.46 -2.04 26.63
CA PHE A 559 13.40 -3.03 26.52
C PHE A 559 13.94 -4.46 26.54
N GLN A 560 14.93 -4.76 25.69
CA GLN A 560 15.63 -6.05 25.68
C GLN A 560 16.19 -6.39 27.08
N ASN A 561 16.87 -5.44 27.73
CA ASN A 561 17.41 -5.68 29.07
C ASN A 561 16.34 -5.88 30.16
N MET A 562 15.16 -5.29 30.03
CA MET A 562 14.05 -5.54 30.96
C MET A 562 13.45 -6.92 30.72
N LEU A 563 13.21 -7.30 29.46
CA LEU A 563 12.71 -8.61 29.09
C LEU A 563 13.66 -9.72 29.54
N SER A 564 14.96 -9.65 29.23
CA SER A 564 15.92 -10.68 29.64
C SER A 564 16.05 -10.83 31.16
N ARG A 565 15.71 -9.80 31.94
CA ARG A 565 15.70 -9.87 33.41
C ARG A 565 14.41 -10.45 33.96
N HIS A 566 13.27 -10.13 33.34
CA HIS A 566 11.95 -10.55 33.81
C HIS A 566 11.58 -11.96 33.32
N TYR A 567 12.02 -12.31 32.11
CA TYR A 567 11.79 -13.59 31.43
C TYR A 567 13.14 -14.25 31.09
N PRO A 568 13.89 -14.73 32.11
CA PRO A 568 15.23 -15.28 31.88
C PRO A 568 15.16 -16.59 31.09
N GLY A 569 15.87 -16.64 29.96
CA GLY A 569 15.97 -17.83 29.11
C GLY A 569 14.97 -17.86 27.94
N GLU A 570 14.08 -16.87 27.85
CA GLU A 570 13.12 -16.73 26.75
C GLU A 570 13.69 -15.82 25.65
N ASP A 571 13.74 -16.32 24.41
CA ASP A 571 14.15 -15.55 23.23
C ASP A 571 12.94 -14.81 22.61
N ILE A 572 12.36 -13.92 23.41
CA ILE A 572 11.11 -13.21 23.09
C ILE A 572 11.26 -12.33 21.84
N LEU A 573 12.40 -11.66 21.66
CA LEU A 573 12.59 -10.67 20.61
C LEU A 573 13.60 -11.10 19.55
N LEU A 574 13.20 -11.01 18.28
CA LEU A 574 14.13 -10.93 17.15
C LEU A 574 14.16 -9.48 16.65
N ARG A 575 15.36 -8.89 16.59
CA ARG A 575 15.53 -7.43 16.45
C ARG A 575 14.77 -6.69 17.56
N ARG A 576 13.64 -6.08 17.24
CA ARG A 576 12.80 -5.28 18.15
C ARG A 576 11.35 -5.75 18.26
N TYR A 577 10.99 -6.79 17.53
CA TYR A 577 9.65 -7.35 17.52
C TYR A 577 9.66 -8.71 18.18
N VAL A 578 8.49 -9.15 18.65
CA VAL A 578 8.32 -10.52 19.13
C VAL A 578 8.71 -11.48 18.00
N SER A 579 9.55 -12.47 18.32
CA SER A 579 10.02 -13.47 17.36
C SER A 579 8.88 -14.41 16.97
N ASP A 580 8.89 -14.90 15.73
CA ASP A 580 7.88 -15.86 15.26
C ASP A 580 8.02 -17.20 16.00
N SER A 581 9.23 -17.58 16.43
CA SER A 581 9.42 -18.78 17.26
C SER A 581 8.73 -18.65 18.61
N TYR A 582 8.85 -17.50 19.30
CA TYR A 582 8.14 -17.26 20.56
C TYR A 582 6.62 -17.10 20.34
N ASP A 583 6.20 -16.40 19.29
CA ASP A 583 4.79 -16.28 18.92
C ASP A 583 4.14 -17.65 18.68
N PHE A 584 4.80 -18.52 17.91
CA PHE A 584 4.27 -19.85 17.60
C PHE A 584 4.28 -20.78 18.81
N GLN A 585 5.26 -20.67 19.71
CA GLN A 585 5.21 -21.35 21.02
C GLN A 585 3.99 -20.93 21.83
N LEU A 586 3.62 -19.64 21.80
CA LEU A 586 2.39 -19.18 22.45
C LEU A 586 1.14 -19.77 21.78
N ILE A 587 1.12 -19.95 20.46
CA ILE A 587 0.02 -20.67 19.78
C ILE A 587 -0.10 -22.10 20.34
N GLU A 588 1.00 -22.82 20.52
CA GLU A 588 1.01 -24.15 21.15
C GLU A 588 0.46 -24.09 22.58
N ASP A 589 0.89 -23.10 23.38
CA ASP A 589 0.40 -22.92 24.75
C ASP A 589 -1.09 -22.62 24.80
N TYR A 590 -1.60 -21.71 23.97
CA TYR A 590 -3.03 -21.40 23.91
C TYR A 590 -3.84 -22.60 23.42
N TYR A 591 -3.30 -23.37 22.46
CA TYR A 591 -3.90 -24.63 22.07
C TYR A 591 -3.97 -25.60 23.25
N ASN A 592 -2.87 -25.83 23.98
CA ASN A 592 -2.85 -26.75 25.12
C ASN A 592 -3.80 -26.36 26.27
N ASN A 593 -4.03 -25.06 26.46
CA ASN A 593 -4.85 -24.51 27.54
C ASN A 593 -6.30 -24.18 27.14
N ARG A 594 -6.71 -24.55 25.92
CA ARG A 594 -8.06 -24.26 25.41
C ARG A 594 -9.17 -25.07 26.09
N ASP A 595 -10.40 -24.64 25.86
CA ASP A 595 -11.60 -25.43 26.16
C ASP A 595 -11.76 -26.56 25.14
N THR A 596 -11.40 -27.79 25.52
CA THR A 596 -11.48 -28.97 24.65
C THR A 596 -12.90 -29.47 24.40
N SER A 597 -13.93 -28.84 24.98
CA SER A 597 -15.34 -29.15 24.67
C SER A 597 -15.83 -28.50 23.37
N LYS A 598 -15.04 -27.58 22.79
CA LYS A 598 -15.33 -26.85 21.56
C LYS A 598 -14.18 -27.05 20.56
N PRO A 599 -14.47 -27.06 19.24
CA PRO A 599 -13.40 -26.97 18.25
C PRO A 599 -12.72 -25.60 18.33
N PHE A 600 -11.41 -25.59 18.16
CA PHE A 600 -10.57 -24.41 18.36
C PHE A 600 -10.38 -23.62 17.07
N PHE A 601 -10.58 -22.30 17.12
CA PHE A 601 -10.16 -21.38 16.06
C PHE A 601 -9.25 -20.29 16.63
N LEU A 602 -8.06 -20.16 16.05
CA LEU A 602 -7.13 -19.08 16.37
C LEU A 602 -6.66 -18.37 15.10
N PHE A 603 -6.78 -17.04 15.07
CA PHE A 603 -6.25 -16.18 14.02
C PHE A 603 -5.09 -15.35 14.56
N ASN A 604 -3.87 -15.65 14.11
CA ASN A 604 -2.64 -14.99 14.51
C ASN A 604 -2.15 -14.02 13.41
N VAL A 605 -1.59 -12.89 13.83
CA VAL A 605 -0.91 -11.92 12.97
C VAL A 605 0.47 -11.65 13.56
N THR A 606 1.55 -12.08 12.89
CA THR A 606 2.91 -11.95 13.47
C THR A 606 3.48 -10.53 13.35
N MET A 607 4.70 -10.30 13.84
CA MET A 607 5.41 -9.00 13.75
C MET A 607 6.88 -9.10 13.38
N GLN A 608 7.51 -10.29 13.45
CA GLN A 608 8.96 -10.46 13.38
C GLN A 608 9.59 -9.82 12.14
N ASN A 609 8.94 -9.95 11.00
CA ASN A 609 9.45 -9.55 9.69
C ASN A 609 9.13 -8.09 9.33
N HIS A 610 8.44 -7.35 10.19
CA HIS A 610 8.04 -5.96 9.95
C HIS A 610 9.25 -5.08 9.59
N GLY A 611 9.02 -4.07 8.74
CA GLY A 611 10.05 -3.23 8.13
C GLY A 611 11.05 -2.52 9.07
N GLY A 612 12.02 -1.85 8.45
CA GLY A 612 13.16 -1.22 9.11
C GLY A 612 14.44 -2.05 9.02
N TYR A 613 14.72 -2.55 7.81
CA TYR A 613 15.87 -3.40 7.46
C TYR A 613 17.18 -2.64 7.26
N ALA A 614 17.21 -1.32 7.49
CA ALA A 614 18.43 -0.52 7.37
C ALA A 614 19.30 -0.56 8.64
N MET A 615 18.74 -0.99 9.77
CA MET A 615 19.41 -1.00 11.07
C MET A 615 20.03 -2.37 11.35
N THR A 616 21.15 -2.38 12.08
CA THR A 616 21.74 -3.61 12.61
C THR A 616 21.29 -3.83 14.05
N TYR A 617 21.23 -5.10 14.47
CA TYR A 617 20.77 -5.48 15.80
C TYR A 617 21.73 -6.51 16.38
N SER A 618 22.05 -6.40 17.68
CA SER A 618 22.98 -7.32 18.34
C SER A 618 22.38 -8.71 18.57
N ASN A 619 21.05 -8.83 18.60
CA ASN A 619 20.30 -10.07 18.75
C ASN A 619 19.83 -10.65 17.40
N PHE A 620 20.43 -10.24 16.28
CA PHE A 620 20.11 -10.78 14.97
C PHE A 620 21.36 -10.83 14.09
N ILE A 621 21.55 -11.97 13.42
CA ILE A 621 22.67 -12.18 12.49
C ILE A 621 22.09 -12.35 11.10
N GLN A 622 22.47 -11.47 10.18
CA GLN A 622 22.13 -11.59 8.77
C GLN A 622 22.95 -12.73 8.13
N LYS A 623 22.28 -13.85 7.82
CA LYS A 623 22.90 -15.08 7.28
C LYS A 623 22.75 -15.19 5.76
N ILE A 624 21.63 -14.73 5.23
CA ILE A 624 21.30 -14.80 3.80
C ILE A 624 21.92 -13.61 3.08
N GLN A 625 22.58 -13.90 1.97
CA GLN A 625 23.21 -12.95 1.07
C GLN A 625 22.86 -13.33 -0.35
N ILE A 626 22.39 -12.36 -1.13
CA ILE A 626 22.22 -12.49 -2.58
C ILE A 626 23.61 -12.64 -3.22
N THR A 627 23.75 -13.64 -4.08
CA THR A 627 25.01 -14.04 -4.73
C THR A 627 24.98 -13.85 -6.25
N SER A 628 23.80 -13.71 -6.84
CA SER A 628 23.61 -13.50 -8.29
C SER A 628 23.92 -12.07 -8.75
N SER A 629 23.94 -11.09 -7.84
CA SER A 629 24.19 -9.68 -8.16
C SER A 629 25.58 -9.23 -7.76
N ASN A 630 26.16 -8.30 -8.53
CA ASN A 630 27.40 -7.61 -8.17
C ASN A 630 27.15 -6.43 -7.21
N ASN A 631 25.89 -6.01 -7.05
CA ASN A 631 25.49 -4.96 -6.13
C ASN A 631 25.23 -5.56 -4.74
N GLU A 632 25.47 -4.76 -3.70
CA GLU A 632 25.12 -5.14 -2.32
C GLU A 632 23.72 -4.61 -1.98
N TYR A 633 22.78 -5.53 -1.74
CA TYR A 633 21.40 -5.22 -1.35
C TYR A 633 21.17 -5.55 0.13
N ALA A 634 21.59 -4.62 1.00
CA ALA A 634 21.58 -4.83 2.44
C ALA A 634 20.18 -5.00 3.05
N LEU A 635 19.17 -4.27 2.56
CA LEU A 635 17.79 -4.40 3.04
C LEU A 635 17.22 -5.76 2.64
N ALA A 636 17.39 -6.15 1.37
CA ALA A 636 16.98 -7.46 0.87
C ALA A 636 17.68 -8.61 1.63
N ASN A 637 19.00 -8.54 1.83
CA ASN A 637 19.73 -9.58 2.57
C ASN A 637 19.28 -9.70 4.04
N GLN A 638 19.03 -8.57 4.71
CA GLN A 638 18.47 -8.57 6.06
C GLN A 638 17.04 -9.14 6.08
N TYR A 639 16.18 -8.75 5.13
CA TYR A 639 14.83 -9.29 5.01
C TYR A 639 14.82 -10.81 4.77
N LEU A 640 15.56 -11.31 3.78
CA LEU A 640 15.64 -12.74 3.47
C LEU A 640 16.17 -13.55 4.67
N SER A 641 17.06 -12.95 5.46
CA SER A 641 17.53 -13.56 6.71
C SER A 641 16.45 -13.65 7.79
N LEU A 642 15.47 -12.75 7.82
CA LEU A 642 14.33 -12.82 8.75
C LEU A 642 13.29 -13.84 8.29
N VAL A 643 13.04 -13.89 6.98
CA VAL A 643 12.18 -14.92 6.37
C VAL A 643 12.70 -16.33 6.70
N LYS A 644 14.02 -16.53 6.69
CA LYS A 644 14.67 -17.77 7.11
C LYS A 644 14.37 -18.18 8.56
N GLU A 645 14.34 -17.23 9.47
CA GLU A 645 13.97 -17.51 10.87
C GLU A 645 12.48 -17.84 10.99
N SER A 646 11.62 -17.24 10.15
CA SER A 646 10.19 -17.53 10.08
C SER A 646 9.91 -18.93 9.50
N ASP A 647 10.64 -19.34 8.45
CA ASP A 647 10.63 -20.71 7.90
C ASP A 647 11.01 -21.75 8.96
N THR A 648 12.01 -21.43 9.78
CA THR A 648 12.46 -22.29 10.89
C THR A 648 11.40 -22.39 11.98
N ALA A 649 10.81 -21.27 12.41
CA ALA A 649 9.73 -21.26 13.39
C ALA A 649 8.50 -22.05 12.90
N PHE A 650 8.11 -21.88 11.63
CA PHE A 650 6.98 -22.62 11.07
C PHE A 650 7.23 -24.14 11.03
N LYS A 651 8.47 -24.56 10.75
CA LYS A 651 8.88 -25.97 10.86
C LYS A 651 8.69 -26.53 12.27
N GLU A 652 9.07 -25.76 13.29
CA GLU A 652 8.90 -26.17 14.69
C GLU A 652 7.41 -26.34 15.02
N LEU A 653 6.57 -25.37 14.64
CA LEU A 653 5.13 -25.41 14.84
C LEU A 653 4.47 -26.62 14.15
N LEU A 654 4.77 -26.86 12.87
CA LEU A 654 4.23 -28.02 12.16
C LEU A 654 4.75 -29.33 12.74
N THR A 655 5.99 -29.37 13.23
CA THR A 655 6.53 -30.53 13.94
C THR A 655 5.72 -30.80 15.21
N TYR A 656 5.41 -29.77 15.99
CA TYR A 656 4.54 -29.91 17.17
C TYR A 656 3.16 -30.47 16.78
N PHE A 657 2.44 -29.82 15.86
CA PHE A 657 1.09 -30.26 15.48
C PHE A 657 1.04 -31.60 14.74
N SER A 658 2.12 -32.03 14.10
CA SER A 658 2.23 -33.38 13.51
C SER A 658 2.21 -34.49 14.56
N ASN A 659 2.55 -34.17 15.81
CA ASN A 659 2.50 -35.10 16.94
C ASN A 659 1.19 -35.00 17.74
N ILE A 660 0.28 -34.11 17.35
CA ILE A 660 -1.04 -33.95 17.95
C ILE A 660 -2.03 -34.90 17.27
N ASN A 661 -2.79 -35.66 18.07
CA ASN A 661 -3.76 -36.63 17.55
C ASN A 661 -5.08 -35.98 17.09
N GLU A 662 -5.42 -34.81 17.63
CA GLU A 662 -6.65 -34.12 17.27
C GLU A 662 -6.53 -33.50 15.86
N PRO A 663 -7.52 -33.70 14.98
CA PRO A 663 -7.49 -33.12 13.64
C PRO A 663 -7.31 -31.60 13.71
N THR A 664 -6.23 -31.12 13.10
CA THR A 664 -5.82 -29.71 13.11
C THR A 664 -5.34 -29.31 11.71
N ILE A 665 -5.88 -28.20 11.22
CA ILE A 665 -5.51 -27.58 9.95
C ILE A 665 -4.91 -26.20 10.22
N ILE A 666 -3.77 -25.92 9.59
CA ILE A 666 -3.00 -24.69 9.75
C ILE A 666 -2.91 -23.99 8.40
N CYS A 667 -3.41 -22.76 8.33
CA CYS A 667 -3.29 -21.89 7.16
C CYS A 667 -2.31 -20.75 7.48
N MET A 668 -1.11 -20.76 6.89
CA MET A 668 -0.17 -19.64 6.97
C MET A 668 -0.10 -18.89 5.65
N PHE A 669 -0.11 -17.55 5.67
CA PHE A 669 -0.01 -16.73 4.47
C PHE A 669 0.66 -15.38 4.74
N GLY A 670 1.29 -14.80 3.72
CA GLY A 670 1.86 -13.45 3.82
C GLY A 670 0.84 -12.34 3.56
N ASP A 671 0.95 -11.21 4.26
CA ASP A 671 0.04 -10.08 4.11
C ASP A 671 0.42 -9.11 2.98
N HIS A 672 1.72 -8.90 2.75
CA HIS A 672 2.28 -8.13 1.63
C HIS A 672 3.77 -8.39 1.42
N GLN A 673 4.30 -7.94 0.27
CA GLN A 673 5.74 -7.90 0.03
C GLN A 673 6.43 -6.83 0.90
N PRO A 674 7.72 -6.98 1.22
CA PRO A 674 8.47 -6.02 2.03
C PRO A 674 8.86 -4.76 1.24
N TYR A 675 9.10 -3.66 1.96
CA TYR A 675 9.79 -2.49 1.38
C TYR A 675 11.31 -2.67 1.44
N ILE A 676 11.91 -2.96 0.30
CA ILE A 676 13.37 -3.17 0.10
C ILE A 676 13.90 -2.23 -0.99
N GLU A 677 15.15 -2.38 -1.43
CA GLU A 677 15.73 -1.48 -2.44
C GLU A 677 15.01 -1.55 -3.79
N ASP A 678 14.53 -0.41 -4.28
CA ASP A 678 13.92 -0.30 -5.63
C ASP A 678 14.84 -0.85 -6.71
N THR A 679 16.16 -0.58 -6.63
CA THR A 679 17.14 -1.08 -7.59
C THR A 679 17.22 -2.61 -7.65
N PHE A 680 16.96 -3.29 -6.52
CA PHE A 680 16.89 -4.75 -6.50
C PHE A 680 15.60 -5.24 -7.16
N LEU A 681 14.47 -4.61 -6.85
CA LEU A 681 13.18 -4.91 -7.50
C LEU A 681 13.25 -4.69 -9.02
N GLU A 682 13.86 -3.60 -9.48
CA GLU A 682 14.08 -3.31 -10.90
C GLU A 682 15.02 -4.32 -11.57
N GLU A 683 16.03 -4.82 -10.84
CA GLU A 683 16.93 -5.88 -11.33
C GLU A 683 16.17 -7.20 -11.53
N LEU A 684 15.33 -7.60 -10.57
CA LEU A 684 14.50 -8.81 -10.68
C LEU A 684 13.46 -8.70 -11.81
N LEU A 685 12.76 -7.57 -11.88
CA LEU A 685 11.70 -7.35 -12.86
C LEU A 685 12.24 -7.05 -14.27
N GLY A 686 13.52 -6.65 -14.40
CA GLY A 686 14.14 -6.27 -15.66
C GLY A 686 13.62 -4.96 -16.27
N ASN A 687 12.80 -4.20 -15.54
CA ASN A 687 12.22 -2.93 -15.96
C ASN A 687 12.22 -1.93 -14.80
N SER A 688 12.19 -0.64 -15.12
CA SER A 688 12.00 0.38 -14.08
C SER A 688 10.60 0.28 -13.48
N LEU A 689 10.46 0.55 -12.18
CA LEU A 689 9.18 0.49 -11.45
C LEU A 689 8.10 1.42 -12.03
N ASP A 690 8.50 2.47 -12.77
CA ASP A 690 7.59 3.39 -13.45
C ASP A 690 7.08 2.87 -14.81
N SER A 691 7.60 1.74 -15.27
CA SER A 691 7.38 1.19 -16.61
C SER A 691 6.96 -0.28 -16.64
N LEU A 692 6.48 -0.80 -15.50
CA LEU A 692 6.06 -2.20 -15.38
C LEU A 692 4.83 -2.50 -16.26
N SER A 693 4.81 -3.69 -16.86
CA SER A 693 3.57 -4.26 -17.43
C SER A 693 2.54 -4.53 -16.34
N ASN A 694 1.27 -4.78 -16.71
CA ASN A 694 0.24 -5.16 -15.73
C ASN A 694 0.63 -6.44 -14.97
N GLU A 695 1.22 -7.42 -15.66
CA GLU A 695 1.72 -8.66 -15.07
C GLU A 695 2.87 -8.41 -14.09
N GLN A 696 3.86 -7.60 -14.47
CA GLN A 696 4.98 -7.23 -13.60
C GLN A 696 4.53 -6.38 -12.40
N LEU A 697 3.53 -5.52 -12.59
CA LEU A 697 2.94 -4.77 -11.49
C LEU A 697 2.22 -5.72 -10.53
N GLN A 698 1.52 -6.71 -11.07
CA GLN A 698 0.77 -7.69 -10.31
C GLN A 698 1.69 -8.62 -9.49
N SER A 699 2.85 -9.01 -10.01
CA SER A 699 3.80 -9.86 -9.29
C SER A 699 4.34 -9.23 -8.00
N ARG A 700 4.25 -7.89 -7.88
CA ARG A 700 4.58 -7.15 -6.65
C ARG A 700 3.53 -7.28 -5.53
N TYR A 701 2.41 -7.93 -5.80
CA TYR A 701 1.31 -8.16 -4.86
C TYR A 701 1.12 -9.66 -4.58
N ILE A 702 2.15 -10.47 -4.84
CA ILE A 702 2.12 -11.90 -4.59
C ILE A 702 2.87 -12.23 -3.29
N THR A 703 2.23 -12.99 -2.41
CA THR A 703 2.82 -13.61 -1.22
C THR A 703 2.54 -15.11 -1.24
N PRO A 704 3.25 -15.97 -0.49
CA PRO A 704 2.91 -17.38 -0.39
C PRO A 704 1.72 -17.60 0.55
N PHE A 705 0.95 -18.65 0.28
CA PHE A 705 0.07 -19.28 1.27
C PHE A 705 0.35 -20.78 1.36
N ILE A 706 0.07 -21.35 2.53
CA ILE A 706 0.22 -22.76 2.86
C ILE A 706 -0.99 -23.16 3.71
N ILE A 707 -1.70 -24.21 3.31
CA ILE A 707 -2.71 -24.92 4.11
C ILE A 707 -2.15 -26.32 4.35
N TRP A 708 -1.83 -26.64 5.60
CA TRP A 708 -1.32 -27.94 6.02
C TRP A 708 -2.26 -28.58 7.04
N ALA A 709 -2.40 -29.90 7.02
CA ALA A 709 -3.16 -30.63 8.04
C ALA A 709 -2.39 -31.82 8.61
N ASN A 710 -2.62 -32.11 9.90
CA ASN A 710 -2.10 -33.33 10.54
C ASN A 710 -2.95 -34.58 10.21
N TYR A 711 -3.94 -34.44 9.34
CA TYR A 711 -4.76 -35.50 8.76
C TYR A 711 -4.73 -35.39 7.23
N ASP A 712 -5.23 -36.42 6.54
CA ASP A 712 -5.18 -36.47 5.09
C ASP A 712 -6.08 -35.40 4.46
N ILE A 713 -5.47 -34.54 3.65
CA ILE A 713 -6.14 -33.55 2.79
C ILE A 713 -5.59 -33.68 1.36
N PRO A 714 -6.29 -33.17 0.33
CA PRO A 714 -5.71 -33.08 -1.00
C PRO A 714 -4.39 -32.30 -1.00
N GLU A 715 -3.47 -32.72 -1.86
CA GLU A 715 -2.18 -32.05 -2.07
C GLU A 715 -2.23 -31.30 -3.41
N ALA A 716 -1.88 -30.02 -3.40
CA ALA A 716 -1.96 -29.20 -4.62
C ALA A 716 -1.13 -27.92 -4.55
N THR A 717 -0.78 -27.41 -5.74
CA THR A 717 -0.25 -26.06 -5.92
C THR A 717 -1.28 -25.20 -6.64
N ILE A 718 -1.62 -24.04 -6.06
CA ILE A 718 -2.53 -23.05 -6.66
C ILE A 718 -1.72 -21.83 -7.09
N ASP A 719 -1.60 -21.63 -8.41
CA ASP A 719 -0.79 -20.53 -8.95
C ASP A 719 -1.44 -19.15 -8.78
N LYS A 720 -2.77 -19.06 -8.70
CA LYS A 720 -3.48 -17.78 -8.60
C LYS A 720 -4.70 -17.87 -7.70
N ILE A 721 -4.65 -17.16 -6.58
CA ILE A 721 -5.80 -16.95 -5.69
C ILE A 721 -5.64 -15.60 -5.01
N SER A 722 -6.68 -14.77 -5.02
CA SER A 722 -6.69 -13.51 -4.25
C SER A 722 -7.21 -13.68 -2.83
N SER A 723 -6.83 -12.77 -1.93
CA SER A 723 -7.03 -12.95 -0.48
C SER A 723 -8.49 -13.05 -0.05
N ASN A 724 -9.43 -12.48 -0.81
CA ASN A 724 -10.87 -12.63 -0.60
C ASN A 724 -11.39 -14.08 -0.82
N TYR A 725 -10.63 -14.96 -1.48
CA TYR A 725 -11.01 -16.36 -1.70
C TYR A 725 -10.41 -17.33 -0.69
N LEU A 726 -9.30 -16.96 -0.02
CA LEU A 726 -8.49 -17.91 0.75
C LEU A 726 -9.24 -18.51 1.95
N SER A 727 -10.06 -17.73 2.67
CA SER A 727 -10.89 -18.27 3.76
C SER A 727 -11.97 -19.22 3.25
N THR A 728 -12.50 -19.00 2.06
CA THR A 728 -13.47 -19.90 1.43
C THR A 728 -12.80 -21.23 1.05
N LEU A 729 -11.59 -21.20 0.49
CA LEU A 729 -10.79 -22.41 0.27
C LEU A 729 -10.54 -23.15 1.59
N LEU A 730 -10.17 -22.45 2.66
CA LEU A 730 -9.97 -23.07 3.97
C LEU A 730 -11.23 -23.76 4.50
N LEU A 731 -12.41 -23.14 4.37
CA LEU A 731 -13.69 -23.76 4.75
C LEU A 731 -13.96 -25.03 3.95
N GLN A 732 -13.68 -25.03 2.63
CA GLN A 732 -13.83 -26.21 1.77
C GLN A 732 -12.91 -27.36 2.20
N ILE A 733 -11.63 -27.08 2.46
CA ILE A 733 -10.64 -28.11 2.81
C ILE A 733 -10.84 -28.63 4.24
N SER A 734 -11.30 -27.79 5.17
CA SER A 734 -11.60 -28.20 6.55
C SER A 734 -12.94 -28.94 6.71
N GLY A 735 -13.78 -28.95 5.68
CA GLY A 735 -15.07 -29.65 5.68
C GLY A 735 -16.15 -28.99 6.55
N VAL A 736 -15.96 -27.73 6.94
CA VAL A 736 -16.96 -26.97 7.71
C VAL A 736 -17.98 -26.31 6.77
N LYS A 737 -19.15 -25.95 7.30
CA LYS A 737 -20.23 -25.36 6.51
C LYS A 737 -19.85 -23.96 6.03
N MET A 738 -20.23 -23.68 4.78
CA MET A 738 -20.11 -22.38 4.12
C MET A 738 -21.45 -21.63 4.12
N THR A 739 -21.40 -20.30 4.24
CA THR A 739 -22.56 -19.43 3.98
C THR A 739 -22.90 -19.38 2.49
N GLU A 740 -24.07 -18.86 2.12
CA GLU A 740 -24.37 -18.57 0.71
C GLU A 740 -23.39 -17.55 0.13
N TYR A 741 -22.92 -16.59 0.95
CA TYR A 741 -21.88 -15.65 0.54
C TYR A 741 -20.55 -16.36 0.21
N ASN A 742 -20.13 -17.34 1.00
CA ASN A 742 -18.93 -18.12 0.69
C ASN A 742 -19.11 -18.92 -0.61
N GLN A 743 -20.29 -19.50 -0.84
CA GLN A 743 -20.60 -20.20 -2.10
C GLN A 743 -20.61 -19.24 -3.30
N TYR A 744 -21.16 -18.03 -3.11
CA TYR A 744 -21.11 -16.96 -4.10
C TYR A 744 -19.67 -16.60 -4.45
N VAL A 745 -18.84 -16.31 -3.44
CA VAL A 745 -17.41 -16.01 -3.63
C VAL A 745 -16.70 -17.17 -4.33
N ALA A 746 -16.96 -18.42 -3.96
CA ALA A 746 -16.42 -19.59 -4.66
C ALA A 746 -16.83 -19.64 -6.15
N SER A 747 -18.09 -19.30 -6.47
CA SER A 747 -18.57 -19.25 -7.86
C SER A 747 -17.83 -18.21 -8.71
N LEU A 748 -17.38 -17.10 -8.10
CA LEU A 748 -16.61 -16.06 -8.79
C LEU A 748 -15.21 -16.53 -9.16
N TYR A 749 -14.57 -17.35 -8.31
CA TYR A 749 -13.20 -17.84 -8.52
C TYR A 749 -13.04 -18.57 -9.87
N SER A 750 -14.06 -19.33 -10.28
CA SER A 750 -14.06 -20.06 -11.57
C SER A 750 -13.88 -19.17 -12.80
N LYS A 751 -14.19 -17.87 -12.68
CA LYS A 751 -14.10 -16.87 -13.75
C LYS A 751 -12.96 -15.88 -13.51
N LEU A 752 -12.79 -15.45 -12.26
CA LEU A 752 -11.85 -14.43 -11.84
C LEU A 752 -11.05 -14.91 -10.61
N PRO A 753 -9.99 -15.73 -10.80
CA PRO A 753 -9.16 -16.22 -9.70
C PRO A 753 -8.50 -15.11 -8.87
N VAL A 754 -8.25 -13.96 -9.48
CA VAL A 754 -7.66 -12.78 -8.83
C VAL A 754 -8.56 -11.57 -9.00
N ILE A 755 -8.97 -10.96 -7.88
CA ILE A 755 -9.59 -9.64 -7.80
C ILE A 755 -8.89 -8.93 -6.65
N ASP A 756 -8.04 -7.96 -6.97
CA ASP A 756 -7.34 -7.21 -5.95
C ASP A 756 -7.27 -5.73 -6.31
N THR A 757 -6.65 -4.99 -5.39
CA THR A 757 -5.48 -4.19 -5.75
C THR A 757 -5.41 -3.70 -7.20
N VAL A 758 -4.31 -4.07 -7.84
CA VAL A 758 -3.91 -3.73 -9.19
C VAL A 758 -5.03 -3.91 -10.23
N GLY A 759 -5.84 -4.95 -10.12
CA GLY A 759 -6.85 -5.28 -11.12
C GLY A 759 -7.52 -6.63 -10.88
N TYR A 760 -7.75 -7.36 -11.97
CA TYR A 760 -8.26 -8.73 -11.92
C TYR A 760 -7.62 -9.60 -13.00
N ILE A 761 -7.50 -10.89 -12.71
CA ILE A 761 -7.00 -11.91 -13.64
C ILE A 761 -8.12 -12.91 -13.88
N ASP A 762 -8.38 -13.21 -15.15
CA ASP A 762 -9.37 -14.22 -15.51
C ASP A 762 -8.82 -15.65 -15.49
N ALA A 763 -9.70 -16.64 -15.62
CA ALA A 763 -9.33 -18.06 -15.66
C ALA A 763 -8.40 -18.43 -16.84
N ASN A 764 -8.29 -17.58 -17.87
CA ASN A 764 -7.39 -17.77 -19.02
C ASN A 764 -6.05 -17.04 -18.83
N ASN A 765 -5.77 -16.56 -17.62
CA ASN A 765 -4.53 -15.86 -17.27
C ASN A 765 -4.36 -14.49 -17.95
N ASN A 766 -5.45 -13.83 -18.35
CA ASN A 766 -5.40 -12.47 -18.89
C ASN A 766 -5.47 -11.44 -17.75
N TYR A 767 -4.59 -10.44 -17.79
CA TYR A 767 -4.50 -9.38 -16.78
C TYR A 767 -5.26 -8.13 -17.22
N TYR A 768 -6.17 -7.66 -16.38
CA TYR A 768 -7.01 -6.50 -16.67
C TYR A 768 -6.93 -5.43 -15.58
N SER A 769 -6.97 -4.18 -15.99
CA SER A 769 -7.27 -3.05 -15.11
C SER A 769 -8.77 -2.85 -14.99
N TYR A 770 -9.24 -2.22 -13.90
CA TYR A 770 -10.65 -1.83 -13.74
C TYR A 770 -11.15 -0.81 -14.77
N ASP A 771 -10.25 -0.11 -15.46
CA ASP A 771 -10.58 0.80 -16.56
C ASP A 771 -10.82 0.06 -17.90
N ASP A 772 -10.44 -1.22 -17.99
CA ASP A 772 -10.59 -2.01 -19.21
C ASP A 772 -12.05 -2.38 -19.47
N LYS A 773 -12.43 -2.38 -20.76
CA LYS A 773 -13.76 -2.84 -21.19
C LYS A 773 -13.71 -4.34 -21.39
N THR A 774 -14.32 -5.07 -20.46
CA THR A 774 -14.39 -6.54 -20.49
C THR A 774 -15.82 -7.02 -20.27
N ASP A 775 -16.05 -8.29 -20.58
CA ASP A 775 -17.33 -8.98 -20.32
C ASP A 775 -17.53 -9.27 -18.82
N TYR A 776 -16.50 -9.08 -17.99
CA TYR A 776 -16.53 -9.29 -16.54
C TYR A 776 -17.13 -8.11 -15.76
N LYS A 777 -17.45 -7.00 -16.43
CA LYS A 777 -17.97 -5.78 -15.79
C LYS A 777 -19.21 -6.03 -14.93
N ASP A 778 -20.14 -6.86 -15.41
CA ASP A 778 -21.37 -7.15 -14.68
C ASP A 778 -21.13 -8.06 -13.48
N ILE A 779 -20.18 -9.00 -13.57
CA ILE A 779 -19.75 -9.86 -12.46
C ILE A 779 -19.13 -9.01 -11.35
N LEU A 780 -18.19 -8.12 -11.70
CA LEU A 780 -17.55 -7.19 -10.76
C LEU A 780 -18.56 -6.21 -10.14
N LEU A 781 -19.51 -5.70 -10.93
CA LEU A 781 -20.57 -4.82 -10.42
C LEU A 781 -21.50 -5.56 -9.46
N ASN A 782 -21.87 -6.80 -9.77
CA ASN A 782 -22.69 -7.64 -8.90
C ASN A 782 -21.97 -7.94 -7.59
N TYR A 783 -20.70 -8.30 -7.62
CA TYR A 783 -19.90 -8.52 -6.42
C TYR A 783 -19.85 -7.24 -5.56
N LYS A 784 -19.62 -6.08 -6.19
CA LYS A 784 -19.70 -4.77 -5.51
C LYS A 784 -21.07 -4.49 -4.90
N LYS A 785 -22.19 -4.88 -5.52
CA LYS A 785 -23.55 -4.73 -4.96
C LYS A 785 -23.75 -5.63 -3.75
N VAL A 786 -23.34 -6.90 -3.82
CA VAL A 786 -23.42 -7.86 -2.71
C VAL A 786 -22.60 -7.36 -1.52
N GLN A 787 -21.34 -6.97 -1.74
CA GLN A 787 -20.49 -6.38 -0.70
C GLN A 787 -21.11 -5.10 -0.11
N TYR A 788 -21.67 -4.21 -0.94
CA TYR A 788 -22.32 -3.00 -0.45
C TYR A 788 -23.51 -3.31 0.48
N ASN A 789 -24.33 -4.32 0.14
CA ASN A 789 -25.42 -4.76 1.01
C ASN A 789 -24.90 -5.32 2.34
N GLY A 790 -23.83 -6.12 2.30
CA GLY A 790 -23.22 -6.70 3.50
C GLY A 790 -22.55 -5.68 4.44
N MET A 791 -22.01 -4.59 3.87
CA MET A 791 -21.23 -3.60 4.61
C MET A 791 -21.98 -2.31 5.01
N PHE A 792 -22.90 -1.82 4.18
CA PHE A 792 -23.38 -0.43 4.29
C PHE A 792 -24.90 -0.27 4.32
N ASP A 793 -25.68 -1.26 3.85
CA ASP A 793 -27.16 -1.18 3.83
C ASP A 793 -27.78 -1.87 5.04
N GLU A 794 -27.51 -1.33 6.24
CA GLU A 794 -27.96 -1.93 7.52
C GLU A 794 -29.48 -2.16 7.59
N ASP A 795 -30.27 -1.26 7.00
CA ASP A 795 -31.74 -1.35 7.01
C ASP A 795 -32.28 -2.48 6.11
N ASN A 796 -31.56 -2.83 5.04
CA ASN A 796 -31.99 -3.80 4.03
C ASN A 796 -30.98 -4.95 3.82
N LYS A 797 -30.09 -5.17 4.78
CA LYS A 797 -29.05 -6.20 4.72
C LYS A 797 -29.68 -7.59 4.64
N LYS A 798 -29.28 -8.36 3.63
CA LYS A 798 -29.75 -9.74 3.41
C LYS A 798 -28.96 -10.71 4.29
N LYS A 799 -29.25 -10.68 5.60
CA LYS A 799 -28.50 -11.46 6.61
C LYS A 799 -28.36 -12.96 6.29
N SER A 800 -29.38 -13.60 5.71
CA SER A 800 -29.34 -15.02 5.35
C SER A 800 -28.22 -15.39 4.39
N ILE A 801 -27.76 -14.44 3.57
CA ILE A 801 -26.65 -14.64 2.65
C ILE A 801 -25.33 -14.73 3.40
N PHE A 802 -25.15 -13.90 4.43
CA PHE A 802 -23.86 -13.67 5.10
C PHE A 802 -23.67 -14.47 6.39
N TYR A 803 -24.73 -15.07 6.95
CA TYR A 803 -24.68 -15.78 8.23
C TYR A 803 -25.35 -17.15 8.12
N LEU A 804 -24.77 -18.19 8.74
CA LEU A 804 -25.38 -19.52 8.81
C LEU A 804 -26.60 -19.58 9.74
N ASN A 805 -26.65 -18.71 10.75
CA ASN A 805 -27.73 -18.63 11.73
C ASN A 805 -28.30 -17.21 11.73
N ASN A 806 -29.63 -17.07 11.77
CA ASN A 806 -30.35 -15.78 11.75
C ASN A 806 -30.24 -14.95 13.06
N LYS A 807 -29.09 -14.94 13.74
CA LYS A 807 -28.93 -14.11 14.95
C LYS A 807 -28.79 -12.61 14.61
#